data_AF-A0A7I9V6N9-F1
#
_entry.id   AF-A0A7I9V6N9-F1
#
_cell.length_a   1.000
_cell.length_b   1.000
_cell.length_c   1.000
_cell.angle_alpha   90.00
_cell.angle_beta   90.00
_cell.angle_gamma   90.00
#
_symmetry.space_group_name_H-M   'P 1'
#
loop_
_entity.id
_entity.type
_entity.pdbx_description
1 polymer ?
#
loop_
_entity_poly.entity_id
_entity_poly.type
_entity_poly.pdbx_seq_one_letter_code
_entity_poly.pdbx_strand_id
1 'polypeptide(L)'
;MSEAEEQGPEQEEPGAPPREDYGRQPPQDLQAEQSVLGGMLLSKDAVADVLERIRPGDFYKPAHQAVYDAVLELYGRGEPADAVTVSAELERRGDLRKVGGAPYLHTLISTVPTAANAGYYAEIVAEKATLRRLVEAGTRIVQYGYAGDGGQDVAEVVDRAQAEVYEVTERRTAEDYVVLEELLQPTLDELDSIASRGGLSLGVPTGFADLDKLTNGLHPGQMIIVAARPGVGKALALDTPLPTPDGWTTMGRVAVGDRLLGADGRPTRVVAATEVMTQRPCFEVEFNDGGSLVADQQHQWVADVDGRRDVFTTDALQSYAGRATIQNAKPLELPRRPFAYGPYTVGALAGMAYDDPEISMRIEDEGPVDVMTLMADLGGRIPGEYLRGSITQRRALLAGILDSRGRVDDDGWITVPAVTNHMSGVVGDLAAGLGYTFRRASSGWVRIAAPDDVFTVHDKMQRHKELRTQVRSRLVVAVRPVPSIPVRCVEVDNRSHLYLAGEAMVPTHNSTLAMDWLRSASIHHGLTSAMFSLEMSKTEIVMRLLSAEAKVKLGDMRSGNMSDDDWSRLARRMGEITEAPLFIDDSPNLTMMEIRAKARRLKQRHDLKLVVIDYMQLMTSGKKVESRQQEVSEFSRSIKLLAKELEVPVVAISQLNRGPEQRTDKRPQVSDLRESGSLEQDADMVILLHRPDSIERDDPRAGEADIIVGKHRNGPTATITVAHQLHLSKFVDMARG
;
A
#
# COMPACT_ATOMS: atom_id res chain seq x y z
N MET A 1 8.40 13.21 -80.10
CA MET A 1 8.70 13.94 -78.84
C MET A 1 7.40 14.11 -78.10
N SER A 2 7.09 13.11 -77.29
CA SER A 2 5.92 12.89 -76.42
C SER A 2 6.29 11.59 -75.68
N GLU A 3 5.99 11.31 -74.42
CA GLU A 3 4.76 11.56 -73.68
C GLU A 3 5.05 11.30 -72.19
N ALA A 4 4.24 11.88 -71.32
CA ALA A 4 4.20 11.63 -69.87
C ALA A 4 3.55 10.28 -69.56
N GLU A 5 3.88 9.66 -68.42
CA GLU A 5 2.99 8.67 -67.78
C GLU A 5 3.14 8.66 -66.25
N GLU A 6 1.98 8.52 -65.61
CA GLU A 6 1.63 8.86 -64.23
C GLU A 6 2.07 7.82 -63.19
N GLN A 7 2.29 8.31 -61.96
CA GLN A 7 2.40 7.50 -60.75
C GLN A 7 1.01 6.99 -60.31
N GLY A 8 0.86 5.68 -60.16
CA GLY A 8 -0.19 5.06 -59.35
C GLY A 8 0.38 4.54 -58.02
N PRO A 9 -0.38 4.55 -56.91
CA PRO A 9 0.12 4.08 -55.62
C PRO A 9 0.11 2.54 -55.57
N GLU A 10 1.26 1.93 -55.32
CA GLU A 10 1.36 0.50 -54.99
C GLU A 10 0.65 0.26 -53.65
N GLN A 11 -0.35 -0.64 -53.69
CA GLN A 11 -1.06 -1.12 -52.51
C GLN A 11 -0.09 -1.97 -51.68
N GLU A 12 0.20 -1.55 -50.45
CA GLU A 12 0.86 -2.39 -49.45
C GLU A 12 -0.03 -3.61 -49.16
N GLU A 13 0.42 -4.79 -49.59
CA GLU A 13 -0.15 -6.06 -49.14
C GLU A 13 0.04 -6.18 -47.61
N PRO A 14 -0.99 -6.56 -46.84
CA PRO A 14 -0.88 -6.74 -45.41
C PRO A 14 0.07 -7.90 -45.12
N GLY A 15 1.11 -7.61 -44.34
CA GLY A 15 2.21 -8.51 -44.01
C GLY A 15 1.74 -9.92 -43.65
N ALA A 16 2.20 -10.89 -44.43
CA ALA A 16 2.13 -12.30 -44.09
C ALA A 16 2.77 -12.53 -42.71
N PRO A 17 2.20 -13.41 -41.86
CA PRO A 17 2.78 -13.71 -40.56
C PRO A 17 4.19 -14.30 -40.73
N PRO A 18 5.13 -14.02 -39.81
CA PRO A 18 6.50 -14.50 -39.92
C PRO A 18 6.51 -16.04 -39.92
N ARG A 19 7.23 -16.63 -40.89
CA ARG A 19 7.45 -18.07 -41.00
C ARG A 19 8.22 -18.58 -39.79
N GLU A 20 7.74 -19.64 -39.16
CA GLU A 20 8.38 -20.34 -38.05
C GLU A 20 9.73 -20.96 -38.48
N ASP A 21 10.83 -20.52 -37.86
CA ASP A 21 12.19 -21.00 -38.12
C ASP A 21 12.55 -22.16 -37.16
N TYR A 22 12.03 -23.37 -37.43
CA TYR A 22 12.22 -24.59 -36.60
C TYR A 22 13.64 -25.21 -36.67
N GLY A 23 14.67 -24.50 -37.14
CA GLY A 23 15.95 -25.08 -37.54
C GLY A 23 17.14 -24.97 -36.58
N ARG A 24 17.02 -24.32 -35.40
CA ARG A 24 18.19 -24.06 -34.54
C ARG A 24 18.39 -25.18 -33.51
N GLN A 25 19.51 -25.88 -33.62
CA GLN A 25 19.98 -26.81 -32.60
C GLN A 25 20.17 -26.07 -31.26
N PRO A 26 19.65 -26.60 -30.13
CA PRO A 26 19.87 -25.98 -28.82
C PRO A 26 21.35 -25.81 -28.49
N PRO A 27 21.75 -24.74 -27.77
CA PRO A 27 23.13 -24.53 -27.36
C PRO A 27 23.70 -25.72 -26.58
N GLN A 28 24.85 -26.22 -27.03
CA GLN A 28 25.52 -27.40 -26.49
C GLN A 28 27.02 -27.39 -26.84
N ASP A 29 27.83 -28.12 -26.08
CA ASP A 29 29.22 -28.43 -26.44
C ASP A 29 29.55 -29.87 -26.00
N LEU A 30 29.45 -30.81 -26.95
CA LEU A 30 29.64 -32.23 -26.65
C LEU A 30 31.09 -32.56 -26.31
N GLN A 31 32.06 -31.81 -26.82
CA GLN A 31 33.47 -32.04 -26.56
C GLN A 31 33.82 -31.58 -25.14
N ALA A 32 33.26 -30.46 -24.70
CA ALA A 32 33.36 -30.02 -23.31
C ALA A 32 32.72 -31.03 -22.35
N GLU A 33 31.50 -31.52 -22.64
CA GLU A 33 30.85 -32.55 -21.81
C GLU A 33 31.69 -33.83 -21.69
N GLN A 34 32.23 -34.32 -22.81
CA GLN A 34 33.13 -35.49 -22.80
C GLN A 34 34.40 -35.21 -22.00
N SER A 35 34.91 -33.98 -22.08
CA SER A 35 36.13 -33.58 -21.38
C SER A 35 35.94 -33.45 -19.87
N VAL A 36 34.76 -33.00 -19.44
CA VAL A 36 34.37 -32.97 -18.02
C VAL A 36 34.32 -34.40 -17.47
N LEU A 37 33.55 -35.28 -18.11
CA LEU A 37 33.39 -36.65 -17.63
C LEU A 37 34.71 -37.44 -17.64
N GLY A 38 35.52 -37.28 -18.68
CA GLY A 38 36.84 -37.90 -18.73
C GLY A 38 37.78 -37.40 -17.63
N GLY A 39 37.70 -36.11 -17.27
CA GLY A 39 38.50 -35.51 -16.20
C GLY A 39 38.10 -36.05 -14.83
N MET A 40 36.79 -36.17 -14.59
CA MET A 40 36.23 -36.78 -13.38
C MET A 40 36.61 -38.25 -13.22
N LEU A 41 36.66 -39.01 -14.32
CA LEU A 41 37.09 -40.42 -14.31
C LEU A 41 38.61 -40.60 -14.07
N LEU A 42 39.40 -39.54 -14.28
CA LEU A 42 40.86 -39.54 -14.13
C LEU A 42 41.33 -39.10 -12.74
N SER A 43 40.62 -38.17 -12.10
CA SER A 43 41.02 -37.60 -10.82
C SER A 43 39.82 -37.30 -9.92
N LYS A 44 39.96 -37.66 -8.64
CA LYS A 44 39.00 -37.32 -7.59
C LYS A 44 38.89 -35.81 -7.37
N ASP A 45 39.98 -35.06 -7.52
CA ASP A 45 39.99 -33.61 -7.32
C ASP A 45 39.17 -32.91 -8.41
N ALA A 46 39.23 -33.43 -9.64
CA ALA A 46 38.41 -32.94 -10.75
C ALA A 46 36.91 -33.16 -10.50
N VAL A 47 36.52 -34.19 -9.75
CA VAL A 47 35.11 -34.40 -9.35
C VAL A 47 34.62 -33.26 -8.45
N ALA A 48 35.44 -32.84 -7.49
CA ALA A 48 35.11 -31.73 -6.58
C ALA A 48 34.96 -30.42 -7.37
N ASP A 49 35.93 -30.09 -8.23
CA ASP A 49 35.90 -28.87 -9.03
C ASP A 49 34.68 -28.81 -9.97
N VAL A 50 34.30 -29.93 -10.58
CA VAL A 50 33.16 -30.00 -11.49
C VAL A 50 31.83 -29.92 -10.74
N LEU A 51 31.71 -30.58 -9.58
CA LEU A 51 30.51 -30.59 -8.75
C LEU A 51 30.07 -29.17 -8.36
N GLU A 52 31.01 -28.29 -8.05
CA GLU A 52 30.73 -26.89 -7.72
C GLU A 52 30.13 -26.08 -8.89
N ARG A 53 30.31 -26.55 -10.13
CA ARG A 53 30.07 -25.75 -11.35
C ARG A 53 28.85 -26.21 -12.15
N ILE A 54 28.55 -27.51 -12.16
CA ILE A 54 27.47 -28.07 -13.00
C ILE A 54 26.64 -29.14 -12.28
N ARG A 55 25.42 -29.34 -12.78
CA ARG A 55 24.43 -30.31 -12.30
C ARG A 55 24.17 -31.41 -13.34
N PRO A 56 23.53 -32.51 -12.93
CA PRO A 56 23.16 -33.57 -13.88
C PRO A 56 22.33 -33.06 -15.08
N GLY A 57 21.39 -32.13 -14.83
CA GLY A 57 20.55 -31.53 -15.88
C GLY A 57 21.26 -30.55 -16.82
N ASP A 58 22.52 -30.19 -16.56
CA ASP A 58 23.28 -29.26 -17.41
C ASP A 58 23.86 -29.95 -18.65
N PHE A 59 23.98 -31.28 -18.64
CA PHE A 59 24.39 -32.05 -19.81
C PHE A 59 23.30 -32.07 -20.88
N TYR A 60 23.68 -31.81 -22.13
CA TYR A 60 22.76 -31.94 -23.28
C TYR A 60 22.45 -33.40 -23.60
N LYS A 61 23.45 -34.29 -23.49
CA LYS A 61 23.25 -35.72 -23.74
C LYS A 61 22.78 -36.45 -22.49
N PRO A 62 21.62 -37.15 -22.53
CA PRO A 62 21.17 -38.01 -21.42
C PRO A 62 22.19 -39.09 -21.03
N ALA A 63 22.96 -39.60 -22.01
CA ALA A 63 24.04 -40.55 -21.75
C ALA A 63 25.15 -39.94 -20.87
N HIS A 64 25.48 -38.67 -21.05
CA HIS A 64 26.49 -37.98 -20.24
C HIS A 64 25.97 -37.66 -18.83
N GLN A 65 24.69 -37.26 -18.73
CA GLN A 65 24.02 -37.11 -17.44
C GLN A 65 24.06 -38.41 -16.63
N ALA A 66 23.75 -39.56 -17.24
CA ALA A 66 23.78 -40.85 -16.54
C ALA A 66 25.19 -41.22 -16.03
N VAL A 67 26.24 -40.92 -16.80
CA VAL A 67 27.63 -41.10 -16.35
C VAL A 67 27.95 -40.18 -15.18
N TYR A 68 27.55 -38.90 -15.26
CA TYR A 68 27.73 -37.93 -14.19
C TYR A 68 27.05 -38.37 -12.88
N ASP A 69 25.79 -38.80 -12.95
CA ASP A 69 25.03 -39.29 -11.80
C ASP A 69 25.69 -40.53 -11.16
N ALA A 70 26.24 -41.44 -11.96
CA ALA A 70 26.97 -42.61 -11.45
C ALA A 70 28.27 -42.20 -10.76
N VAL A 71 29.00 -41.23 -11.32
CA VAL A 71 30.21 -40.67 -10.70
C VAL A 71 29.90 -40.00 -9.36
N LEU A 72 28.83 -39.19 -9.29
CA LEU A 72 28.44 -38.51 -8.05
C LEU A 72 28.01 -39.49 -6.95
N GLU A 73 27.31 -40.57 -7.28
CA GLU A 73 26.89 -41.56 -6.27
C GLU A 73 28.07 -42.38 -5.73
N LEU A 74 29.06 -42.69 -6.57
CA LEU A 74 30.30 -43.32 -6.12
C LEU A 74 31.10 -42.36 -5.23
N TYR A 75 31.24 -41.10 -5.67
CA TYR A 75 31.92 -40.06 -4.90
C TYR A 75 31.27 -39.81 -3.54
N GLY A 76 29.93 -39.74 -3.48
CA GLY A 76 29.17 -39.57 -2.25
C GLY A 76 29.27 -40.75 -1.27
N ARG A 77 29.54 -41.97 -1.79
CA ARG A 77 29.87 -43.15 -0.97
C ARG A 77 31.35 -43.21 -0.56
N GLY A 78 32.18 -42.27 -1.02
CA GLY A 78 33.62 -42.27 -0.81
C GLY A 78 34.37 -43.31 -1.65
N GLU A 79 33.72 -43.92 -2.65
CA GLU A 79 34.32 -44.89 -3.58
C GLU A 79 35.03 -44.16 -4.74
N PRO A 80 36.14 -44.70 -5.27
CA PRO A 80 36.78 -44.11 -6.44
C PRO A 80 35.85 -44.22 -7.66
N ALA A 81 35.70 -43.13 -8.41
CA ALA A 81 34.87 -43.07 -9.62
C ALA A 81 35.74 -43.19 -10.88
N ASP A 82 36.29 -44.38 -11.13
CA ASP A 82 37.06 -44.71 -12.33
C ASP A 82 36.19 -45.45 -13.38
N ALA A 83 36.74 -45.74 -14.56
CA ALA A 83 35.97 -46.40 -15.62
C ALA A 83 35.41 -47.78 -15.23
N VAL A 84 36.04 -48.51 -14.30
CA VAL A 84 35.61 -49.85 -13.90
C VAL A 84 34.44 -49.76 -12.92
N THR A 85 34.61 -48.94 -11.88
CA THR A 85 33.60 -48.70 -10.85
C THR A 85 32.36 -48.01 -11.40
N VAL A 86 32.52 -47.01 -12.27
CA VAL A 86 31.41 -46.34 -12.96
C VAL A 86 30.70 -47.29 -13.92
N SER A 87 31.44 -48.18 -14.63
CA SER A 87 30.80 -49.20 -15.47
C SER A 87 29.94 -50.16 -14.64
N ALA A 88 30.44 -50.62 -13.49
CA ALA A 88 29.71 -51.52 -12.60
C ALA A 88 28.45 -50.83 -12.02
N GLU A 89 28.56 -49.56 -11.64
CA GLU A 89 27.44 -48.76 -11.14
C GLU A 89 26.38 -48.52 -12.22
N LEU A 90 26.78 -48.19 -13.45
CA LEU A 90 25.86 -48.05 -14.59
C LEU A 90 25.20 -49.39 -14.97
N GLU A 91 25.89 -50.52 -14.81
CA GLU A 91 25.31 -51.84 -15.05
C GLU A 91 24.27 -52.20 -13.97
N ARG A 92 24.56 -51.89 -12.71
CA ARG A 92 23.61 -52.04 -11.58
C ARG A 92 22.31 -51.26 -11.82
N ARG A 93 22.39 -50.08 -12.43
CA ARG A 93 21.23 -49.24 -12.79
C ARG A 93 20.53 -49.65 -14.09
N GLY A 94 21.16 -50.52 -14.89
CA GLY A 94 20.66 -50.89 -16.21
C GLY A 94 20.86 -49.82 -17.29
N ASP A 95 21.71 -48.83 -17.05
CA ASP A 95 21.97 -47.70 -17.97
C ASP A 95 23.24 -47.86 -18.82
N LEU A 96 24.11 -48.82 -18.50
CA LEU A 96 25.39 -49.05 -19.20
C LEU A 96 25.23 -49.18 -20.73
N ARG A 97 24.17 -49.87 -21.18
CA ARG A 97 23.89 -50.00 -22.62
C ARG A 97 23.48 -48.68 -23.27
N LYS A 98 22.76 -47.81 -22.56
CA LYS A 98 22.30 -46.50 -23.05
C LYS A 98 23.46 -45.50 -23.19
N VAL A 99 24.50 -45.68 -22.37
CA VAL A 99 25.71 -44.84 -22.37
C VAL A 99 26.69 -45.23 -23.50
N GLY A 100 26.54 -46.39 -24.13
CA GLY A 100 27.45 -46.90 -25.16
C GLY A 100 28.39 -48.01 -24.68
N GLY A 101 28.15 -48.56 -23.49
CA GLY A 101 28.92 -49.66 -22.90
C GLY A 101 30.23 -49.22 -22.25
N ALA A 102 30.89 -50.16 -21.57
CA ALA A 102 32.18 -49.93 -20.90
C ALA A 102 33.26 -49.30 -21.81
N PRO A 103 33.37 -49.63 -23.12
CA PRO A 103 34.35 -48.98 -24.00
C PRO A 103 34.18 -47.46 -24.11
N TYR A 104 32.95 -46.94 -23.98
CA TYR A 104 32.71 -45.50 -24.08
C TYR A 104 33.37 -44.73 -22.93
N LEU A 105 33.42 -45.29 -21.72
CA LEU A 105 34.08 -44.66 -20.56
C LEU A 105 35.59 -44.50 -20.79
N HIS A 106 36.24 -45.47 -21.45
CA HIS A 106 37.64 -45.34 -21.85
C HIS A 106 37.86 -44.29 -22.95
N THR A 107 36.88 -44.12 -23.85
CA THR A 107 36.91 -43.03 -24.84
C THR A 107 36.82 -41.67 -24.15
N LEU A 108 35.97 -41.50 -23.13
CA LEU A 108 35.88 -40.25 -22.35
C LEU A 108 37.24 -39.90 -21.72
N ILE A 109 37.89 -40.87 -21.09
CA ILE A 109 39.24 -40.70 -20.51
C ILE A 109 40.24 -40.28 -21.58
N SER A 110 40.20 -40.93 -22.76
CA SER A 110 41.15 -40.65 -23.85
C SER A 110 40.93 -39.31 -24.54
N THR A 111 39.76 -38.69 -24.35
CA THR A 111 39.39 -37.39 -24.95
C THR A 111 40.00 -36.22 -24.18
N VAL A 112 40.36 -36.44 -22.91
CA VAL A 112 40.82 -35.37 -22.00
C VAL A 112 42.34 -35.22 -22.05
N PRO A 113 42.87 -34.02 -22.38
CA PRO A 113 44.30 -33.78 -22.35
C PRO A 113 44.89 -33.84 -20.93
N THR A 114 44.20 -33.24 -19.96
CA THR A 114 44.59 -33.24 -18.53
C THR A 114 43.36 -33.13 -17.62
N ALA A 115 43.38 -33.81 -16.47
CA ALA A 115 42.29 -33.74 -15.50
C ALA A 115 42.17 -32.36 -14.82
N ALA A 116 43.27 -31.59 -14.76
CA ALA A 116 43.31 -30.25 -14.15
C ALA A 116 42.42 -29.22 -14.85
N ASN A 117 42.08 -29.44 -16.13
CA ASN A 117 41.24 -28.52 -16.90
C ASN A 117 39.74 -28.85 -16.80
N ALA A 118 39.34 -29.87 -16.02
CA ALA A 118 37.94 -30.28 -15.92
C ALA A 118 37.02 -29.13 -15.48
N GLY A 119 37.46 -28.30 -14.53
CA GLY A 119 36.71 -27.12 -14.08
C GLY A 119 36.46 -26.09 -15.18
N TYR A 120 37.43 -25.86 -16.07
CA TYR A 120 37.26 -24.97 -17.22
C TYR A 120 36.24 -25.50 -18.23
N TYR A 121 36.28 -26.80 -18.53
CA TYR A 121 35.28 -27.41 -19.42
C TYR A 121 33.89 -27.44 -18.78
N ALA A 122 33.80 -27.59 -17.45
CA ALA A 122 32.53 -27.51 -16.73
C ALA A 122 31.90 -26.12 -16.84
N GLU A 123 32.70 -25.04 -16.83
CA GLU A 123 32.22 -23.69 -17.06
C GLU A 123 31.59 -23.54 -18.46
N ILE A 124 32.23 -24.10 -19.50
CA ILE A 124 31.66 -24.13 -20.87
C ILE A 124 30.31 -24.86 -20.88
N VAL A 125 30.21 -26.03 -20.23
CA VAL A 125 28.94 -26.78 -20.14
C VAL A 125 27.87 -25.97 -19.41
N ALA A 126 28.21 -25.31 -18.29
CA ALA A 126 27.30 -24.45 -17.54
C ALA A 126 26.77 -23.26 -18.37
N GLU A 127 27.63 -22.63 -19.17
CA GLU A 127 27.24 -21.56 -20.08
C GLU A 127 26.23 -22.06 -21.13
N LYS A 128 26.52 -23.21 -21.78
CA LYS A 128 25.60 -23.79 -22.77
C LYS A 128 24.28 -24.22 -22.14
N ALA A 129 24.29 -24.78 -20.94
CA ALA A 129 23.09 -25.14 -20.19
C ALA A 129 22.24 -23.91 -19.85
N THR A 130 22.86 -22.81 -19.47
CA THR A 130 22.16 -21.54 -19.19
C THR A 130 21.51 -20.98 -20.46
N LEU A 131 22.24 -20.97 -21.59
CA LEU A 131 21.68 -20.56 -22.88
C LEU A 131 20.53 -21.48 -23.33
N ARG A 132 20.63 -22.80 -23.07
CA ARG A 132 19.57 -23.76 -23.39
C ARG A 132 18.32 -23.54 -22.55
N ARG A 133 18.46 -23.32 -21.24
CA ARG A 133 17.34 -22.96 -20.35
C ARG A 133 16.67 -21.65 -20.79
N LEU A 134 17.44 -20.67 -21.28
CA LEU A 134 16.88 -19.44 -21.84
C LEU A 134 16.00 -19.69 -23.08
N VAL A 135 16.44 -20.58 -23.98
CA VAL A 135 15.66 -20.97 -25.16
C VAL A 135 14.36 -21.69 -24.75
N GLU A 136 14.42 -22.58 -23.76
CA GLU A 136 13.25 -23.28 -23.22
C GLU A 136 12.26 -22.31 -22.56
N ALA A 137 12.74 -21.39 -21.72
CA ALA A 137 11.91 -20.36 -21.09
C ALA A 137 11.27 -19.45 -22.14
N GLY A 138 12.02 -19.02 -23.16
CA GLY A 138 11.49 -18.26 -24.29
C GLY A 138 10.36 -19.00 -25.01
N THR A 139 10.52 -20.31 -25.21
CA THR A 139 9.50 -21.16 -25.84
C THR A 139 8.24 -21.25 -24.98
N ARG A 140 8.38 -21.41 -23.65
CA ARG A 140 7.24 -21.42 -22.71
C ARG A 140 6.52 -20.08 -22.66
N ILE A 141 7.24 -18.96 -22.69
CA ILE A 141 6.65 -17.61 -22.73
C ILE A 141 5.82 -17.40 -23.99
N VAL A 142 6.32 -17.86 -25.15
CA VAL A 142 5.55 -17.85 -26.40
C VAL A 142 4.26 -18.67 -26.26
N GLN A 143 4.34 -19.87 -25.66
CA GLN A 143 3.16 -20.70 -25.41
C GLN A 143 2.14 -20.01 -24.49
N TYR A 144 2.60 -19.31 -23.44
CA TYR A 144 1.73 -18.53 -22.56
C TYR A 144 1.02 -17.40 -23.30
N GLY A 145 1.71 -16.72 -24.21
CA GLY A 145 1.12 -15.68 -25.06
C GLY A 145 -0.05 -16.18 -25.90
N TYR A 146 0.07 -17.37 -26.49
CA TYR A 146 -1.03 -17.99 -27.27
C TYR A 146 -2.15 -18.56 -26.38
N ALA A 147 -1.84 -19.05 -25.17
CA ALA A 147 -2.84 -19.57 -24.25
C ALA A 147 -3.71 -18.47 -23.59
N GLY A 148 -3.17 -17.26 -23.45
CA GLY A 148 -3.87 -16.10 -22.87
C GLY A 148 -5.09 -15.62 -23.67
N ASP A 149 -5.16 -15.95 -24.97
CA ASP A 149 -6.33 -15.65 -25.84
C ASP A 149 -7.60 -16.45 -25.43
N GLY A 150 -7.45 -17.47 -24.57
CA GLY A 150 -8.54 -18.32 -24.08
C GLY A 150 -9.30 -17.83 -22.84
N GLY A 151 -9.11 -16.57 -22.42
CA GLY A 151 -9.84 -15.97 -21.28
C GLY A 151 -9.14 -16.05 -19.92
N GLN A 152 -7.81 -16.27 -19.91
CA GLN A 152 -7.00 -16.10 -18.69
C GLN A 152 -6.74 -14.60 -18.42
N ASP A 153 -6.55 -14.25 -17.15
CA ASP A 153 -6.16 -12.88 -16.79
C ASP A 153 -4.78 -12.57 -17.38
N VAL A 154 -4.69 -11.50 -18.16
CA VAL A 154 -3.45 -11.03 -18.78
C VAL A 154 -2.37 -10.77 -17.71
N ALA A 155 -2.76 -10.32 -16.52
CA ALA A 155 -1.82 -10.13 -15.42
C ALA A 155 -1.16 -11.45 -14.98
N GLU A 156 -1.93 -12.54 -14.88
CA GLU A 156 -1.42 -13.87 -14.51
C GLU A 156 -0.47 -14.43 -15.58
N VAL A 157 -0.79 -14.21 -16.87
CA VAL A 157 0.08 -14.61 -17.99
C VAL A 157 1.42 -13.86 -17.93
N VAL A 158 1.40 -12.56 -17.65
CA VAL A 158 2.61 -11.74 -17.51
C VAL A 158 3.44 -12.19 -16.30
N ASP A 159 2.82 -12.44 -15.16
CA ASP A 159 3.51 -12.92 -13.95
C ASP A 159 4.22 -14.26 -14.18
N ARG A 160 3.55 -15.21 -14.87
CA ARG A 160 4.15 -16.51 -15.21
C ARG A 160 5.31 -16.36 -16.19
N ALA A 161 5.18 -15.47 -17.18
CA ALA A 161 6.26 -15.18 -18.10
C ALA A 161 7.48 -14.55 -17.39
N GLN A 162 7.25 -13.64 -16.43
CA GLN A 162 8.32 -13.05 -15.63
C GLN A 162 9.03 -14.10 -14.75
N ALA A 163 8.28 -15.02 -14.13
CA ALA A 163 8.84 -16.11 -13.33
C ALA A 163 9.75 -17.04 -14.17
N GLU A 164 9.33 -17.38 -15.40
CA GLU A 164 10.12 -18.23 -16.31
C GLU A 164 11.46 -17.61 -16.70
N VAL A 165 11.50 -16.32 -17.06
CA VAL A 165 12.77 -15.62 -17.35
C VAL A 165 13.66 -15.59 -16.11
N TYR A 166 13.04 -15.41 -14.94
CA TYR A 166 13.76 -15.28 -13.68
C TYR A 166 14.43 -16.60 -13.26
N GLU A 167 13.76 -17.76 -13.41
CA GLU A 167 14.34 -19.07 -13.11
C GLU A 167 15.59 -19.39 -13.95
N VAL A 168 15.71 -18.82 -15.16
CA VAL A 168 16.91 -18.96 -16.00
C VAL A 168 18.11 -18.20 -15.41
N THR A 169 17.86 -17.04 -14.80
CA THR A 169 18.89 -16.20 -14.19
C THR A 169 19.30 -16.64 -12.79
N GLU A 170 18.47 -17.40 -12.09
CA GLU A 170 18.82 -17.96 -10.79
C GLU A 170 19.84 -19.10 -11.00
N ARG A 171 21.11 -18.83 -10.72
CA ARG A 171 21.98 -19.87 -10.15
C ARG A 171 21.33 -20.23 -8.83
N ARG A 172 20.41 -21.20 -8.84
CA ARG A 172 19.92 -21.79 -7.59
C ARG A 172 21.17 -22.27 -6.89
N THR A 173 21.64 -21.60 -5.85
CA THR A 173 22.52 -22.21 -4.87
C THR A 173 21.66 -23.27 -4.20
N ALA A 174 21.78 -24.50 -4.70
CA ALA A 174 21.30 -25.70 -4.06
C ALA A 174 22.62 -26.47 -3.83
N GLU A 175 22.95 -26.93 -2.62
CA GLU A 175 22.11 -27.24 -1.46
C GLU A 175 22.86 -26.78 -0.18
N ASP A 176 22.82 -27.56 0.91
CA ASP A 176 24.02 -27.93 1.70
C ASP A 176 23.92 -27.76 3.21
N TYR A 177 23.81 -28.90 3.88
CA TYR A 177 24.18 -29.02 5.28
C TYR A 177 25.65 -28.61 5.42
N VAL A 178 25.91 -27.51 6.11
CA VAL A 178 27.29 -27.05 6.37
C VAL A 178 27.84 -27.80 7.58
N VAL A 179 29.07 -28.31 7.49
CA VAL A 179 29.73 -28.99 8.61
C VAL A 179 30.04 -27.94 9.69
N LEU A 180 29.78 -28.24 10.97
CA LEU A 180 29.96 -27.29 12.08
C LEU A 180 31.37 -26.65 12.06
N GLU A 181 32.40 -27.40 11.68
CA GLU A 181 33.78 -26.93 11.56
C GLU A 181 33.92 -25.73 10.61
N GLU A 182 33.23 -25.76 9.47
CA GLU A 182 33.24 -24.66 8.48
C GLU A 182 32.47 -23.43 8.97
N LEU A 183 31.52 -23.60 9.90
CA LEU A 183 30.80 -22.49 10.53
C LEU A 183 31.57 -21.88 11.71
N LEU A 184 32.43 -22.67 12.38
CA LEU A 184 33.14 -22.23 13.59
C LEU A 184 34.16 -21.13 13.29
N GLN A 185 34.94 -21.25 12.21
CA GLN A 185 35.95 -20.24 11.87
C GLN A 185 35.33 -18.87 11.55
N PRO A 186 34.35 -18.75 10.64
CA PRO A 186 33.66 -17.49 10.38
C PRO A 186 32.97 -16.92 11.63
N THR A 187 32.39 -17.79 12.47
CA THR A 187 31.77 -17.36 13.74
C THR A 187 32.81 -16.81 14.73
N LEU A 188 33.98 -17.43 14.83
CA LEU A 188 35.07 -16.95 15.68
C LEU A 188 35.67 -15.65 15.15
N ASP A 189 35.83 -15.52 13.84
CA ASP A 189 36.27 -14.28 13.19
C ASP A 189 35.25 -13.15 13.42
N GLU A 190 33.95 -13.46 13.38
CA GLU A 190 32.88 -12.52 13.72
C GLU A 190 32.97 -12.11 15.19
N LEU A 191 33.14 -13.07 16.12
CA LEU A 191 33.33 -12.80 17.55
C LEU A 191 34.57 -11.95 17.85
N ASP A 192 35.69 -12.20 17.15
CA ASP A 192 36.91 -11.40 17.27
C ASP A 192 36.72 -9.99 16.69
N SER A 193 35.96 -9.86 15.60
CA SER A 193 35.57 -8.56 15.03
C SER A 193 34.68 -7.76 16.00
N ILE A 194 33.79 -8.45 16.73
CA ILE A 194 32.93 -7.86 17.76
C ILE A 194 33.78 -7.42 18.96
N ALA A 195 34.68 -8.29 19.44
CA ALA A 195 35.54 -8.02 20.59
C ALA A 195 36.51 -6.85 20.32
N SER A 196 37.12 -6.81 19.13
CA SER A 196 38.05 -5.74 18.73
C SER A 196 37.38 -4.36 18.56
N ARG A 197 36.06 -4.32 18.32
CA ARG A 197 35.26 -3.10 18.22
C ARG A 197 34.55 -2.71 19.53
N GLY A 198 34.89 -3.34 20.66
CA GLY A 198 34.35 -3.00 21.98
C GLY A 198 33.08 -3.76 22.38
N GLY A 199 32.80 -4.92 21.78
CA GLY A 199 31.78 -5.86 22.24
C GLY A 199 30.36 -5.66 21.69
N LEU A 200 30.18 -4.85 20.64
CA LEU A 200 28.87 -4.60 20.01
C LEU A 200 28.84 -5.21 18.61
N SER A 201 28.10 -6.31 18.42
CA SER A 201 27.70 -6.79 17.09
C SER A 201 26.67 -5.83 16.53
N LEU A 202 27.08 -4.82 15.76
CA LEU A 202 26.19 -3.73 15.37
C LEU A 202 25.21 -4.18 14.27
N GLY A 203 23.98 -4.53 14.68
CA GLY A 203 22.83 -4.49 13.78
C GLY A 203 22.56 -3.06 13.31
N VAL A 204 21.57 -2.86 12.44
CA VAL A 204 21.17 -1.53 11.97
C VAL A 204 20.72 -0.67 13.17
N PRO A 205 21.34 0.50 13.43
CA PRO A 205 20.99 1.32 14.60
C PRO A 205 19.60 1.92 14.47
N THR A 206 18.81 1.86 15.54
CA THR A 206 17.45 2.42 15.58
C THR A 206 17.44 3.93 15.83
N GLY A 207 18.53 4.48 16.36
CA GLY A 207 18.64 5.90 16.71
C GLY A 207 18.14 6.23 18.12
N PHE A 208 17.79 5.22 18.91
CA PHE A 208 17.44 5.33 20.33
C PHE A 208 18.46 4.56 21.15
N ALA A 209 19.25 5.26 21.97
CA ALA A 209 20.39 4.67 22.66
C ALA A 209 19.99 3.52 23.60
N ASP A 210 18.83 3.63 24.25
CA ASP A 210 18.34 2.61 25.17
C ASP A 210 17.73 1.40 24.43
N LEU A 211 17.15 1.61 23.24
CA LEU A 211 16.70 0.52 22.37
C LEU A 211 17.88 -0.21 21.75
N ASP A 212 18.86 0.53 21.23
CA ASP A 212 20.07 -0.04 20.65
C ASP A 212 20.91 -0.77 21.72
N LYS A 213 20.92 -0.31 22.97
CA LYS A 213 21.55 -1.04 24.07
C LYS A 213 20.83 -2.36 24.40
N LEU A 214 19.50 -2.39 24.24
CA LEU A 214 18.68 -3.58 24.51
C LEU A 214 18.79 -4.62 23.37
N THR A 215 18.76 -4.16 22.11
CA THR A 215 18.69 -5.02 20.92
C THR A 215 20.03 -5.21 20.23
N ASN A 216 21.02 -4.36 20.55
CA ASN A 216 22.28 -4.26 19.83
C ASN A 216 22.07 -3.96 18.33
N GLY A 217 21.12 -3.06 18.04
CA GLY A 217 20.63 -2.76 16.69
C GLY A 217 19.60 -3.77 16.17
N LEU A 218 19.19 -3.61 14.89
CA LEU A 218 18.30 -4.54 14.18
C LEU A 218 19.13 -5.51 13.34
N HIS A 219 18.96 -6.81 13.56
CA HIS A 219 19.84 -7.82 12.97
C HIS A 219 19.33 -8.35 11.61
N PRO A 220 20.23 -8.72 10.69
CA PRO A 220 19.89 -9.45 9.47
C PRO A 220 18.98 -10.65 9.70
N GLY A 221 18.02 -10.89 8.79
CA GLY A 221 17.11 -12.03 8.89
C GLY A 221 15.95 -11.86 9.88
N GLN A 222 15.92 -10.76 10.64
CA GLN A 222 14.85 -10.48 11.59
C GLN A 222 13.60 -9.91 10.91
N MET A 223 12.44 -10.41 11.32
CA MET A 223 11.15 -9.79 11.10
C MET A 223 10.75 -9.05 12.38
N ILE A 224 10.63 -7.72 12.28
CA ILE A 224 10.25 -6.84 13.37
C ILE A 224 8.84 -6.31 13.11
N ILE A 225 7.94 -6.46 14.08
CA ILE A 225 6.62 -5.83 14.02
C ILE A 225 6.62 -4.59 14.89
N VAL A 226 6.21 -3.46 14.31
CA VAL A 226 5.93 -2.24 15.05
C VAL A 226 4.42 -2.05 15.03
N ALA A 227 3.81 -2.03 16.22
CA ALA A 227 2.38 -1.90 16.33
C ALA A 227 1.95 -0.76 17.24
N ALA A 228 1.00 0.03 16.75
CA ALA A 228 0.47 1.19 17.44
C ALA A 228 -1.05 1.24 17.30
N ARG A 229 -1.69 2.02 18.16
CA ARG A 229 -3.11 2.35 17.99
C ARG A 229 -3.30 3.41 16.89
N PRO A 230 -4.39 3.37 16.12
CA PRO A 230 -4.77 4.46 15.23
C PRO A 230 -4.98 5.77 16.01
N GLY A 231 -4.75 6.94 15.38
CA GLY A 231 -5.42 8.17 15.83
C GLY A 231 -4.70 9.16 16.75
N VAL A 232 -3.37 9.17 16.89
CA VAL A 232 -2.72 10.25 17.66
C VAL A 232 -2.59 11.57 16.86
N GLY A 233 -3.72 12.28 16.66
CA GLY A 233 -3.74 13.63 16.05
C GLY A 233 -5.02 14.12 15.31
N LYS A 234 -6.23 13.55 15.52
CA LYS A 234 -7.41 13.82 14.66
C LYS A 234 -8.66 14.34 15.42
N ALA A 235 -8.61 15.49 16.11
CA ALA A 235 -9.73 15.94 16.93
C ALA A 235 -10.62 17.00 16.23
N LEU A 236 -11.95 16.84 16.34
CA LEU A 236 -12.97 17.75 15.81
C LEU A 236 -13.80 18.36 16.94
N ALA A 237 -14.35 19.56 16.75
CA ALA A 237 -15.21 20.21 17.75
C ALA A 237 -16.40 19.34 18.15
N LEU A 238 -16.81 19.38 19.42
CA LEU A 238 -17.89 18.51 19.93
C LEU A 238 -19.24 18.72 19.23
N ASP A 239 -19.51 19.92 18.76
CA ASP A 239 -20.72 20.28 18.02
C ASP A 239 -20.65 19.90 16.53
N THR A 240 -19.49 19.42 16.04
CA THR A 240 -19.33 19.00 14.65
C THR A 240 -20.38 17.94 14.30
N PRO A 241 -21.26 18.19 13.31
CA PRO A 241 -22.27 17.22 12.90
C PRO A 241 -21.62 16.06 12.17
N LEU A 242 -22.06 14.84 12.49
CA LEU A 242 -21.59 13.60 11.89
C LEU A 242 -22.78 12.89 11.22
N PRO A 243 -22.71 12.57 9.91
CA PRO A 243 -23.80 11.94 9.20
C PRO A 243 -23.93 10.46 9.60
N THR A 244 -25.16 10.03 9.85
CA THR A 244 -25.51 8.64 10.19
C THR A 244 -26.46 8.06 9.13
N PRO A 245 -26.59 6.73 9.04
CA PRO A 245 -27.57 6.10 8.14
C PRO A 245 -29.02 6.52 8.39
N ASP A 246 -29.32 7.07 9.56
CA ASP A 246 -30.67 7.46 10.00
C ASP A 246 -30.84 8.98 10.19
N GLY A 247 -29.79 9.77 9.94
CA GLY A 247 -29.85 11.21 10.09
C GLY A 247 -28.49 11.81 10.42
N TRP A 248 -28.40 12.48 11.57
CA TRP A 248 -27.21 13.17 12.05
C TRP A 248 -27.01 12.90 13.55
N THR A 249 -25.75 12.80 13.96
CA THR A 249 -25.31 12.91 15.34
C THR A 249 -24.29 14.05 15.44
N THR A 250 -23.66 14.23 16.59
CA THR A 250 -22.57 15.20 16.78
C THR A 250 -21.36 14.50 17.38
N MET A 251 -20.17 15.06 17.19
CA MET A 251 -18.93 14.53 17.76
C MET A 251 -18.99 14.36 19.30
N GLY A 252 -19.73 15.21 19.99
CA GLY A 252 -19.94 15.12 21.45
C GLY A 252 -20.94 14.03 21.87
N ARG A 253 -21.90 13.67 21.00
CA ARG A 253 -22.95 12.68 21.31
C ARG A 253 -22.65 11.28 20.80
N VAL A 254 -21.84 11.18 19.75
CA VAL A 254 -21.52 9.90 19.13
C VAL A 254 -20.84 8.96 20.13
N ALA A 255 -21.32 7.73 20.17
CA ALA A 255 -20.88 6.69 21.08
C ALA A 255 -20.40 5.45 20.32
N VAL A 256 -19.58 4.64 21.00
CA VAL A 256 -19.18 3.33 20.47
C VAL A 256 -20.43 2.47 20.27
N GLY A 257 -20.55 1.88 19.09
CA GLY A 257 -21.72 1.12 18.66
C GLY A 257 -22.61 1.85 17.66
N ASP A 258 -22.57 3.19 17.64
CA ASP A 258 -23.32 4.02 16.69
C ASP A 258 -22.86 3.75 15.25
N ARG A 259 -23.66 4.16 14.26
CA ARG A 259 -23.29 4.06 12.85
C ARG A 259 -23.08 5.45 12.25
N LEU A 260 -21.91 5.67 11.65
CA LEU A 260 -21.59 6.82 10.82
C LEU A 260 -21.53 6.40 9.34
N LEU A 261 -21.17 7.33 8.48
CA LEU A 261 -20.96 7.11 7.06
C LEU A 261 -19.49 7.32 6.69
N GLY A 262 -18.92 6.40 5.92
CA GLY A 262 -17.55 6.44 5.43
C GLY A 262 -17.39 7.29 4.17
N ALA A 263 -16.14 7.64 3.84
CA ALA A 263 -15.81 8.41 2.63
C ALA A 263 -16.18 7.70 1.31
N ASP A 264 -16.31 6.38 1.36
CA ASP A 264 -16.80 5.52 0.28
C ASP A 264 -18.33 5.55 0.11
N GLY A 265 -19.04 6.27 0.99
CA GLY A 265 -20.49 6.41 0.99
C GLY A 265 -21.22 5.32 1.80
N ARG A 266 -20.51 4.34 2.39
CA ARG A 266 -21.13 3.20 3.07
C ARG A 266 -21.30 3.42 4.57
N PRO A 267 -22.33 2.84 5.20
CA PRO A 267 -22.43 2.79 6.66
C PRO A 267 -21.21 2.10 7.29
N THR A 268 -20.70 2.70 8.35
CA THR A 268 -19.59 2.17 9.16
C THR A 268 -19.91 2.34 10.64
N ARG A 269 -19.46 1.42 11.49
CA ARG A 269 -19.73 1.46 12.93
C ARG A 269 -18.65 2.26 13.64
N VAL A 270 -19.08 3.11 14.57
CA VAL A 270 -18.22 3.78 15.55
C VAL A 270 -17.79 2.77 16.57
N VAL A 271 -16.50 2.78 16.82
CA VAL A 271 -15.85 1.57 17.27
C VAL A 271 -14.89 1.89 18.43
N ALA A 272 -14.45 3.15 18.49
CA ALA A 272 -13.86 3.80 19.65
C ALA A 272 -14.22 5.30 19.62
N ALA A 273 -14.20 5.93 20.80
CA ALA A 273 -14.34 7.37 20.93
C ALA A 273 -13.46 7.87 22.07
N THR A 274 -12.64 8.89 21.79
CA THR A 274 -11.74 9.51 22.77
C THR A 274 -12.51 10.31 23.83
N GLU A 275 -11.87 10.66 24.95
CA GLU A 275 -12.40 11.69 25.85
C GLU A 275 -12.32 13.09 25.21
N VAL A 276 -13.05 14.05 25.79
CA VAL A 276 -13.05 15.44 25.33
C VAL A 276 -11.70 16.11 25.62
N MET A 277 -11.01 16.54 24.58
CA MET A 277 -9.77 17.29 24.63
C MET A 277 -10.07 18.80 24.63
N THR A 278 -9.40 19.60 25.46
CA THR A 278 -9.53 21.07 25.53
C THR A 278 -8.14 21.72 25.44
N GLN A 279 -8.05 23.06 25.39
CA GLN A 279 -6.79 23.81 25.34
C GLN A 279 -5.84 23.49 24.15
N ARG A 280 -6.38 22.98 23.04
CA ARG A 280 -5.68 22.82 21.76
C ARG A 280 -5.93 24.02 20.84
N PRO A 281 -4.95 24.48 20.05
CA PRO A 281 -5.21 25.45 18.99
C PRO A 281 -6.21 24.87 17.98
N CYS A 282 -7.26 25.63 17.70
CA CYS A 282 -8.35 25.24 16.82
C CYS A 282 -8.48 26.25 15.69
N PHE A 283 -8.94 25.76 14.55
CA PHE A 283 -9.15 26.57 13.36
C PHE A 283 -10.52 26.25 12.77
N GLU A 284 -11.22 27.29 12.34
CA GLU A 284 -12.41 27.17 11.51
C GLU A 284 -11.99 27.14 10.03
N VAL A 285 -12.27 26.02 9.36
CA VAL A 285 -12.11 25.86 7.91
C VAL A 285 -13.44 26.17 7.25
N GLU A 286 -13.48 27.20 6.42
CA GLU A 286 -14.64 27.61 5.61
C GLU A 286 -14.47 27.13 4.18
N PHE A 287 -15.53 26.54 3.61
CA PHE A 287 -15.58 26.06 2.24
C PHE A 287 -16.46 26.96 1.36
N ASN A 288 -16.25 26.91 0.05
CA ASN A 288 -17.03 27.70 -0.91
C ASN A 288 -18.49 27.27 -1.03
N ASP A 289 -18.85 26.13 -0.44
CA ASP A 289 -20.21 25.65 -0.30
C ASP A 289 -20.99 26.35 0.84
N GLY A 290 -20.31 27.19 1.62
CA GLY A 290 -20.85 27.89 2.79
C GLY A 290 -20.81 27.04 4.06
N GLY A 291 -20.30 25.81 4.00
CA GLY A 291 -20.01 24.99 5.17
C GLY A 291 -18.73 25.47 5.87
N SER A 292 -18.73 25.37 7.20
CA SER A 292 -17.50 25.49 7.99
C SER A 292 -17.35 24.29 8.94
N LEU A 293 -16.11 24.01 9.31
CA LEU A 293 -15.79 22.95 10.26
C LEU A 293 -14.65 23.42 11.16
N VAL A 294 -14.83 23.29 12.47
CA VAL A 294 -13.79 23.62 13.45
C VAL A 294 -13.01 22.36 13.79
N ALA A 295 -11.73 22.37 13.44
CA ALA A 295 -10.82 21.27 13.67
C ALA A 295 -9.62 21.71 14.50
N ASP A 296 -8.99 20.76 15.19
CA ASP A 296 -7.71 21.04 15.82
C ASP A 296 -6.64 21.31 14.75
N GLN A 297 -5.60 22.06 15.11
CA GLN A 297 -4.54 22.46 14.19
C GLN A 297 -3.87 21.30 13.46
N GLN A 298 -3.86 20.10 14.07
CA GLN A 298 -3.19 18.90 13.53
C GLN A 298 -4.12 18.01 12.69
N HIS A 299 -5.42 18.31 12.67
CA HIS A 299 -6.39 17.54 11.90
C HIS A 299 -6.03 17.55 10.41
N GLN A 300 -6.06 16.38 9.78
CA GLN A 300 -5.55 16.18 8.42
C GLN A 300 -6.68 16.13 7.39
N TRP A 301 -6.51 16.87 6.30
CA TRP A 301 -7.41 17.04 5.17
C TRP A 301 -6.75 16.51 3.90
N VAL A 302 -7.43 15.64 3.15
CA VAL A 302 -6.99 15.30 1.78
C VAL A 302 -7.47 16.41 0.85
N ALA A 303 -6.55 17.24 0.35
CA ALA A 303 -6.88 18.34 -0.55
C ALA A 303 -6.05 18.29 -1.83
N ASP A 304 -6.61 18.80 -2.90
CA ASP A 304 -5.99 19.02 -4.20
C ASP A 304 -5.69 20.51 -4.32
N VAL A 305 -4.40 20.84 -4.38
CA VAL A 305 -3.88 22.19 -4.52
C VAL A 305 -3.13 22.24 -5.83
N ASP A 306 -3.52 23.16 -6.72
CA ASP A 306 -2.83 23.42 -7.99
C ASP A 306 -2.66 22.15 -8.86
N GLY A 307 -3.65 21.24 -8.85
CA GLY A 307 -3.66 20.00 -9.64
C GLY A 307 -2.92 18.83 -9.00
N ARG A 308 -2.50 18.96 -7.74
CA ARG A 308 -1.78 17.95 -6.98
C ARG A 308 -2.56 17.62 -5.70
N ARG A 309 -2.93 16.34 -5.56
CA ARG A 309 -3.57 15.81 -4.35
C ARG A 309 -2.53 15.48 -3.28
N ASP A 310 -2.70 16.03 -2.08
CA ASP A 310 -1.84 15.79 -0.92
C ASP A 310 -2.64 15.88 0.39
N VAL A 311 -2.00 15.59 1.52
CA VAL A 311 -2.61 15.69 2.86
C VAL A 311 -2.09 16.93 3.59
N PHE A 312 -3.00 17.80 4.02
CA PHE A 312 -2.69 19.06 4.70
C PHE A 312 -3.23 19.04 6.13
N THR A 313 -2.48 19.52 7.11
CA THR A 313 -3.06 19.80 8.45
C THR A 313 -3.96 21.04 8.36
N THR A 314 -4.90 21.22 9.29
CA THR A 314 -5.78 22.41 9.31
C THR A 314 -4.97 23.71 9.28
N ASP A 315 -3.90 23.76 10.07
CA ASP A 315 -2.97 24.90 10.10
C ASP A 315 -2.28 25.12 8.73
N ALA A 316 -1.78 24.05 8.09
CA ALA A 316 -1.16 24.16 6.78
C ALA A 316 -2.15 24.58 5.69
N LEU A 317 -3.39 24.10 5.77
CA LEU A 317 -4.46 24.39 4.83
C LEU A 317 -4.80 25.90 4.77
N GLN A 318 -4.49 26.65 5.83
CA GLN A 318 -4.64 28.09 5.86
C GLN A 318 -3.89 28.82 4.75
N SER A 319 -2.68 28.37 4.44
CA SER A 319 -1.85 28.98 3.39
C SER A 319 -2.33 28.64 1.97
N TYR A 320 -3.30 27.74 1.87
CA TYR A 320 -3.93 27.30 0.63
C TYR A 320 -5.40 27.69 0.53
N ALA A 321 -5.90 28.51 1.46
CA ALA A 321 -7.22 29.12 1.34
C ALA A 321 -7.34 29.89 0.01
N GLY A 322 -8.43 29.66 -0.72
CA GLY A 322 -8.69 30.18 -2.05
C GLY A 322 -8.16 29.32 -3.21
N ARG A 323 -7.31 28.30 -2.95
CA ARG A 323 -6.74 27.41 -3.97
C ARG A 323 -6.85 25.91 -3.68
N ALA A 324 -6.94 25.50 -2.41
CA ALA A 324 -7.11 24.10 -2.03
C ALA A 324 -8.53 23.62 -2.28
N THR A 325 -8.68 22.45 -2.90
CA THR A 325 -9.98 21.81 -3.09
C THR A 325 -10.05 20.46 -2.39
N ILE A 326 -11.17 20.13 -1.74
CA ILE A 326 -11.39 18.84 -1.08
C ILE A 326 -12.40 18.05 -1.90
N GLN A 327 -12.08 16.78 -2.19
CA GLN A 327 -12.99 15.90 -2.92
C GLN A 327 -14.24 15.61 -2.09
N ASN A 328 -15.39 15.65 -2.74
CA ASN A 328 -16.65 15.26 -2.11
C ASN A 328 -16.67 13.76 -1.84
N ALA A 329 -17.47 13.35 -0.86
CA ALA A 329 -17.75 11.94 -0.60
C ALA A 329 -18.37 11.26 -1.83
N LYS A 330 -18.20 9.95 -1.95
CA LYS A 330 -19.01 9.16 -2.90
C LYS A 330 -20.50 9.24 -2.49
N PRO A 331 -21.45 9.08 -3.44
CA PRO A 331 -22.88 9.06 -3.11
C PRO A 331 -23.17 8.03 -2.03
N LEU A 332 -23.91 8.41 -0.98
CA LEU A 332 -24.17 7.51 0.14
C LEU A 332 -24.95 6.26 -0.32
N GLU A 333 -24.36 5.09 -0.13
CA GLU A 333 -24.94 3.78 -0.46
C GLU A 333 -25.84 3.30 0.69
N LEU A 334 -27.08 3.80 0.70
CA LEU A 334 -28.11 3.46 1.69
C LEU A 334 -29.17 2.51 1.10
N PRO A 335 -29.79 1.65 1.93
CA PRO A 335 -30.84 0.75 1.48
C PRO A 335 -32.10 1.51 1.03
N ARG A 336 -32.86 0.90 0.12
CA ARG A 336 -34.18 1.42 -0.26
C ARG A 336 -35.12 1.36 0.95
N ARG A 337 -35.81 2.47 1.23
CA ARG A 337 -36.80 2.57 2.33
C ARG A 337 -38.23 2.64 1.78
N PRO A 338 -39.22 2.02 2.44
CA PRO A 338 -40.61 2.31 2.13
C PRO A 338 -40.94 3.72 2.62
N PHE A 339 -41.54 4.53 1.76
CA PHE A 339 -42.02 5.86 2.10
C PHE A 339 -43.53 5.92 1.89
N ALA A 340 -44.24 6.70 2.72
CA ALA A 340 -45.68 6.87 2.59
C ALA A 340 -46.06 7.47 1.22
N TYR A 341 -45.20 8.35 0.72
CA TYR A 341 -45.37 9.06 -0.54
C TYR A 341 -44.11 8.93 -1.39
N GLY A 342 -44.30 8.87 -2.71
CA GLY A 342 -43.21 8.80 -3.67
C GLY A 342 -42.21 9.96 -3.51
N PRO A 343 -40.87 9.71 -3.55
CA PRO A 343 -39.88 10.74 -3.34
C PRO A 343 -39.97 11.90 -4.33
N TYR A 344 -40.21 11.63 -5.61
CA TYR A 344 -40.36 12.69 -6.61
C TYR A 344 -41.58 13.56 -6.29
N THR A 345 -42.72 12.93 -6.00
CA THR A 345 -43.97 13.60 -5.63
C THR A 345 -43.79 14.50 -4.41
N VAL A 346 -43.10 14.02 -3.37
CA VAL A 346 -42.76 14.83 -2.19
C VAL A 346 -41.88 16.03 -2.56
N GLY A 347 -40.88 15.84 -3.43
CA GLY A 347 -39.98 16.92 -3.87
C GLY A 347 -40.69 17.99 -4.69
N ALA A 348 -41.49 17.56 -5.67
CA ALA A 348 -42.24 18.43 -6.59
C ALA A 348 -43.32 19.24 -5.89
N LEU A 349 -44.06 18.60 -4.98
CA LEU A 349 -45.16 19.25 -4.25
C LEU A 349 -44.66 20.11 -3.09
N ALA A 350 -43.55 19.74 -2.44
CA ALA A 350 -42.83 20.68 -1.57
C ALA A 350 -42.40 21.92 -2.36
N GLY A 351 -42.16 21.77 -3.66
CA GLY A 351 -41.90 22.75 -4.71
C GLY A 351 -43.03 23.73 -5.06
N MET A 352 -44.28 23.40 -4.74
CA MET A 352 -45.50 24.11 -5.17
C MET A 352 -45.61 24.30 -6.70
N ALA A 353 -45.17 23.32 -7.49
CA ALA A 353 -45.39 23.32 -8.94
C ALA A 353 -46.67 22.54 -9.27
N TYR A 354 -47.75 23.26 -9.58
CA TYR A 354 -49.07 22.67 -9.87
C TYR A 354 -49.48 22.75 -11.35
N ASP A 355 -48.75 23.53 -12.16
CA ASP A 355 -49.19 23.91 -13.51
C ASP A 355 -48.31 23.35 -14.65
N ASP A 356 -47.37 22.45 -14.35
CA ASP A 356 -46.50 21.82 -15.36
C ASP A 356 -47.01 20.40 -15.72
N PRO A 357 -47.36 20.13 -17.00
CA PRO A 357 -47.87 18.83 -17.44
C PRO A 357 -46.87 17.67 -17.28
N GLU A 358 -45.57 17.90 -17.45
CA GLU A 358 -44.55 16.85 -17.33
C GLU A 358 -44.37 16.46 -15.86
N ILE A 359 -44.37 17.44 -14.95
CA ILE A 359 -44.32 17.20 -13.51
C ILE A 359 -45.59 16.44 -13.04
N SER A 360 -46.76 16.83 -13.54
CA SER A 360 -48.04 16.18 -13.20
C SER A 360 -48.06 14.71 -13.62
N MET A 361 -47.65 14.42 -14.87
CA MET A 361 -47.54 13.06 -15.38
C MET A 361 -46.57 12.21 -14.56
N ARG A 362 -45.48 12.81 -14.06
CA ARG A 362 -44.50 12.12 -13.23
C ARG A 362 -45.00 11.84 -11.81
N ILE A 363 -45.79 12.74 -11.24
CA ILE A 363 -46.48 12.51 -9.96
C ILE A 363 -47.45 11.34 -10.07
N GLU A 364 -48.24 11.28 -11.16
CA GLU A 364 -49.18 10.18 -11.41
C GLU A 364 -48.49 8.82 -11.54
N ASP A 365 -47.28 8.76 -12.13
CA ASP A 365 -46.46 7.54 -12.24
C ASP A 365 -45.97 6.99 -10.88
N GLU A 366 -45.76 7.84 -9.87
CA GLU A 366 -45.45 7.40 -8.50
C GLU A 366 -46.69 6.96 -7.70
N GLY A 367 -47.89 7.24 -8.20
CA GLY A 367 -49.17 6.84 -7.63
C GLY A 367 -50.09 8.02 -7.29
N PRO A 368 -51.42 7.82 -7.23
CA PRO A 368 -52.38 8.88 -6.97
C PRO A 368 -52.21 9.44 -5.55
N VAL A 369 -51.97 10.74 -5.42
CA VAL A 369 -51.81 11.44 -4.15
C VAL A 369 -52.64 12.72 -4.16
N ASP A 370 -53.52 12.88 -3.18
CA ASP A 370 -54.22 14.16 -2.96
C ASP A 370 -53.26 15.17 -2.32
N VAL A 371 -53.07 16.30 -2.99
CA VAL A 371 -52.12 17.35 -2.58
C VAL A 371 -52.46 17.89 -1.19
N MET A 372 -53.75 18.10 -0.89
CA MET A 372 -54.17 18.65 0.40
C MET A 372 -53.88 17.67 1.54
N THR A 373 -54.11 16.38 1.30
CA THR A 373 -53.78 15.29 2.23
C THR A 373 -52.26 15.19 2.44
N LEU A 374 -51.46 15.24 1.37
CA LEU A 374 -50.00 15.25 1.47
C LEU A 374 -49.49 16.44 2.27
N MET A 375 -50.00 17.65 2.00
CA MET A 375 -49.58 18.86 2.71
C MET A 375 -49.97 18.83 4.18
N ALA A 376 -51.15 18.27 4.50
CA ALA A 376 -51.59 18.05 5.87
C ALA A 376 -50.72 17.03 6.60
N ASP A 377 -50.40 15.90 5.96
CA ASP A 377 -49.59 14.83 6.53
C ASP A 377 -48.13 15.22 6.76
N LEU A 378 -47.53 15.96 5.82
CA LEU A 378 -46.14 16.40 5.91
C LEU A 378 -45.95 17.68 6.75
N GLY A 379 -47.04 18.36 7.11
CA GLY A 379 -46.97 19.63 7.85
C GLY A 379 -46.12 20.70 7.15
N GLY A 380 -46.08 20.68 5.82
CA GLY A 380 -45.29 21.60 4.99
C GLY A 380 -43.77 21.41 5.02
N ARG A 381 -43.25 20.27 5.51
CA ARG A 381 -41.81 19.98 5.56
C ARG A 381 -41.49 18.60 4.98
N ILE A 382 -40.38 18.51 4.24
CA ILE A 382 -39.85 17.22 3.79
C ILE A 382 -39.29 16.47 5.03
N PRO A 383 -39.76 15.25 5.33
CA PRO A 383 -39.26 14.47 6.45
C PRO A 383 -37.80 14.04 6.26
N GLY A 384 -37.02 14.04 7.34
CA GLY A 384 -35.58 13.73 7.29
C GLY A 384 -35.26 12.31 6.79
N GLU A 385 -36.18 11.36 6.95
CA GLU A 385 -36.02 9.97 6.47
C GLU A 385 -35.84 9.88 4.94
N TYR A 386 -36.42 10.81 4.18
CA TYR A 386 -36.26 10.88 2.73
C TYR A 386 -34.82 11.23 2.33
N LEU A 387 -34.06 11.92 3.20
CA LEU A 387 -32.64 12.25 3.00
C LEU A 387 -31.71 11.04 3.23
N ARG A 388 -32.27 9.91 3.68
CA ARG A 388 -31.55 8.66 3.99
C ARG A 388 -32.12 7.45 3.24
N GLY A 389 -32.88 7.68 2.16
CA GLY A 389 -33.26 6.65 1.21
C GLY A 389 -32.10 6.23 0.29
N SER A 390 -32.34 5.26 -0.58
CA SER A 390 -31.33 4.83 -1.56
C SER A 390 -30.93 5.97 -2.51
N ILE A 391 -29.81 5.81 -3.21
CA ILE A 391 -29.34 6.79 -4.21
C ILE A 391 -30.47 7.15 -5.19
N THR A 392 -31.20 6.15 -5.69
CA THR A 392 -32.34 6.35 -6.60
C THR A 392 -33.46 7.18 -5.96
N GLN A 393 -33.81 6.91 -4.71
CA GLN A 393 -34.87 7.64 -4.00
C GLN A 393 -34.48 9.08 -3.72
N ARG A 394 -33.22 9.32 -3.33
CA ARG A 394 -32.70 10.67 -3.08
C ARG A 394 -32.55 11.47 -4.36
N ARG A 395 -32.18 10.83 -5.47
CA ARG A 395 -32.20 11.44 -6.81
C ARG A 395 -33.62 11.80 -7.26
N ALA A 396 -34.60 10.92 -7.04
CA ALA A 396 -36.00 11.20 -7.36
C ALA A 396 -36.53 12.39 -6.54
N LEU A 397 -36.24 12.43 -5.23
CA LEU A 397 -36.59 13.57 -4.37
C LEU A 397 -35.95 14.88 -4.85
N LEU A 398 -34.65 14.86 -5.13
CA LEU A 398 -33.95 16.02 -5.65
C LEU A 398 -34.54 16.45 -6.99
N ALA A 399 -34.80 15.52 -7.91
CA ALA A 399 -35.39 15.81 -9.22
C ALA A 399 -36.75 16.51 -9.10
N GLY A 400 -37.64 16.07 -8.20
CA GLY A 400 -38.90 16.77 -7.95
C GLY A 400 -38.70 18.22 -7.49
N ILE A 401 -37.73 18.46 -6.59
CA ILE A 401 -37.39 19.82 -6.14
C ILE A 401 -36.82 20.66 -7.29
N LEU A 402 -35.95 20.07 -8.10
CA LEU A 402 -35.30 20.77 -9.21
C LEU A 402 -36.25 21.06 -10.37
N ASP A 403 -37.10 20.11 -10.74
CA ASP A 403 -38.10 20.29 -11.79
C ASP A 403 -39.11 21.37 -11.38
N SER A 404 -39.54 21.40 -10.12
CA SER A 404 -40.48 22.41 -9.64
C SER A 404 -39.86 23.80 -9.46
N ARG A 405 -38.62 23.90 -8.96
CA ARG A 405 -38.03 25.18 -8.52
C ARG A 405 -36.66 25.51 -9.10
N GLY A 406 -35.92 24.51 -9.54
CA GLY A 406 -34.58 24.65 -10.08
C GLY A 406 -34.57 25.35 -11.43
N ARG A 407 -33.55 26.20 -11.62
CA ARG A 407 -33.19 26.78 -12.91
C ARG A 407 -31.72 26.48 -13.19
N VAL A 408 -31.42 26.09 -14.42
CA VAL A 408 -30.04 25.96 -14.91
C VAL A 408 -29.56 27.34 -15.32
N ASP A 409 -28.53 27.85 -14.67
CA ASP A 409 -27.88 29.10 -15.03
C ASP A 409 -26.87 28.87 -16.18
N ASP A 410 -26.40 29.95 -16.80
CA ASP A 410 -25.51 29.88 -17.98
C ASP A 410 -24.12 29.29 -17.68
N ASP A 411 -23.71 29.27 -16.41
CA ASP A 411 -22.48 28.61 -15.94
C ASP A 411 -22.67 27.11 -15.65
N GLY A 412 -23.85 26.56 -15.97
CA GLY A 412 -24.20 25.16 -15.77
C GLY A 412 -24.56 24.78 -14.33
N TRP A 413 -24.51 25.73 -13.39
CA TRP A 413 -24.99 25.49 -12.03
C TRP A 413 -26.51 25.57 -11.97
N ILE A 414 -27.09 24.79 -11.06
CA ILE A 414 -28.52 24.77 -10.83
C ILE A 414 -28.83 25.64 -9.63
N THR A 415 -29.56 26.73 -9.82
CA THR A 415 -30.02 27.60 -8.74
C THR A 415 -31.42 27.19 -8.30
N VAL A 416 -31.56 26.91 -7.01
CA VAL A 416 -32.82 26.52 -6.36
C VAL A 416 -33.20 27.59 -5.32
N PRO A 417 -34.37 28.24 -5.45
CA PRO A 417 -34.93 29.07 -4.40
C PRO A 417 -35.25 28.21 -3.17
N ALA A 418 -34.57 28.50 -2.06
CA ALA A 418 -34.67 27.78 -0.79
C ALA A 418 -34.98 28.77 0.33
N VAL A 419 -36.13 29.44 0.20
CA VAL A 419 -36.57 30.61 1.02
C VAL A 419 -36.60 30.31 2.53
N THR A 420 -36.69 29.04 2.92
CA THR A 420 -36.64 28.61 4.32
C THR A 420 -35.34 27.88 4.65
N ASN A 421 -34.85 28.05 5.88
CA ASN A 421 -33.68 27.31 6.40
C ASN A 421 -33.88 25.79 6.28
N HIS A 422 -35.11 25.30 6.45
CA HIS A 422 -35.45 23.88 6.26
C HIS A 422 -35.18 23.42 4.84
N MET A 423 -35.68 24.15 3.83
CA MET A 423 -35.49 23.79 2.43
C MET A 423 -34.01 23.89 2.02
N SER A 424 -33.29 24.92 2.49
CA SER A 424 -31.86 25.05 2.23
C SER A 424 -31.05 23.90 2.87
N GLY A 425 -31.48 23.45 4.05
CA GLY A 425 -30.95 22.26 4.73
C GLY A 425 -31.16 21.00 3.90
N VAL A 426 -32.40 20.74 3.49
CA VAL A 426 -32.80 19.57 2.69
C VAL A 426 -32.03 19.48 1.38
N VAL A 427 -31.99 20.57 0.61
CA VAL A 427 -31.31 20.59 -0.69
C VAL A 427 -29.80 20.40 -0.51
N GLY A 428 -29.20 21.01 0.52
CA GLY A 428 -27.78 20.83 0.83
C GLY A 428 -27.43 19.40 1.26
N ASP A 429 -28.24 18.77 2.13
CA ASP A 429 -28.03 17.39 2.57
C ASP A 429 -28.20 16.40 1.40
N LEU A 430 -29.20 16.60 0.53
CA LEU A 430 -29.37 15.81 -0.69
C LEU A 430 -28.17 15.95 -1.63
N ALA A 431 -27.71 17.18 -1.87
CA ALA A 431 -26.55 17.42 -2.73
C ALA A 431 -25.29 16.77 -2.14
N ALA A 432 -24.98 17.04 -0.87
CA ALA A 432 -23.83 16.45 -0.17
C ALA A 432 -23.89 14.91 -0.17
N GLY A 433 -25.04 14.35 0.16
CA GLY A 433 -25.27 12.92 0.25
C GLY A 433 -25.28 12.21 -1.11
N LEU A 434 -25.46 12.92 -2.22
CA LEU A 434 -25.29 12.43 -3.59
C LEU A 434 -23.86 12.69 -4.12
N GLY A 435 -22.98 13.28 -3.32
CA GLY A 435 -21.60 13.62 -3.71
C GLY A 435 -21.50 14.86 -4.60
N TYR A 436 -22.56 15.66 -4.71
CA TYR A 436 -22.60 16.87 -5.51
C TYR A 436 -22.00 18.06 -4.76
N THR A 437 -21.45 19.00 -5.52
CA THR A 437 -20.99 20.27 -4.97
C THR A 437 -22.19 21.20 -4.87
N PHE A 438 -22.38 21.90 -3.76
CA PHE A 438 -23.44 22.90 -3.63
C PHE A 438 -22.90 24.19 -3.02
N ARG A 439 -23.66 25.28 -3.03
CA ARG A 439 -23.37 26.53 -2.32
C ARG A 439 -24.64 27.11 -1.74
N ARG A 440 -24.61 27.51 -0.48
CA ARG A 440 -25.72 28.23 0.16
C ARG A 440 -25.44 29.74 0.11
N ALA A 441 -26.39 30.50 -0.43
CA ALA A 441 -26.35 31.96 -0.36
C ALA A 441 -27.15 32.45 0.86
N SER A 442 -26.65 33.50 1.52
CA SER A 442 -27.34 34.17 2.64
C SER A 442 -28.71 34.73 2.26
N SER A 443 -28.96 34.94 0.96
CA SER A 443 -30.24 35.38 0.39
C SER A 443 -31.29 34.26 0.24
N GLY A 444 -31.02 33.04 0.74
CA GLY A 444 -31.98 31.92 0.73
C GLY A 444 -32.00 31.12 -0.58
N TRP A 445 -30.87 31.04 -1.29
CA TRP A 445 -30.72 30.23 -2.51
C TRP A 445 -29.69 29.14 -2.30
N VAL A 446 -29.91 27.97 -2.92
CA VAL A 446 -28.90 26.91 -3.01
C VAL A 446 -28.52 26.71 -4.46
N ARG A 447 -27.23 26.81 -4.77
CA ARG A 447 -26.69 26.46 -6.08
C ARG A 447 -26.09 25.07 -6.03
N ILE A 448 -26.31 24.23 -7.04
CA ILE A 448 -25.82 22.85 -7.10
C ILE A 448 -25.08 22.65 -8.42
N ALA A 449 -23.90 22.05 -8.38
CA ALA A 449 -23.22 21.50 -9.54
C ALA A 449 -23.40 19.98 -9.54
N ALA A 450 -24.29 19.50 -10.40
CA ALA A 450 -24.60 18.09 -10.54
C ALA A 450 -24.02 17.53 -11.86
N PRO A 451 -23.11 16.54 -11.80
CA PRO A 451 -22.55 15.95 -13.02
C PRO A 451 -23.51 14.96 -13.71
N ASP A 452 -24.57 14.55 -13.02
CA ASP A 452 -25.51 13.51 -13.46
C ASP A 452 -26.79 14.12 -14.05
N ASP A 453 -27.66 13.32 -14.66
CA ASP A 453 -28.99 13.78 -15.07
C ASP A 453 -29.89 13.92 -13.83
N VAL A 454 -30.29 15.16 -13.51
CA VAL A 454 -31.02 15.50 -12.27
C VAL A 454 -32.37 16.19 -12.50
N PHE A 455 -32.72 16.51 -13.74
CA PHE A 455 -34.04 16.99 -14.13
C PHE A 455 -34.78 15.90 -14.88
N THR A 456 -36.11 15.91 -14.80
CA THR A 456 -36.95 15.07 -15.65
C THR A 456 -37.75 15.88 -16.66
N VAL A 457 -37.99 17.17 -16.39
CA VAL A 457 -38.62 18.09 -17.34
C VAL A 457 -37.70 18.31 -18.53
N HIS A 458 -38.21 18.10 -19.75
CA HIS A 458 -37.42 17.99 -20.97
C HIS A 458 -36.50 19.19 -21.21
N ASP A 459 -37.04 20.40 -21.17
CA ASP A 459 -36.30 21.63 -21.47
C ASP A 459 -35.17 21.88 -20.45
N LYS A 460 -35.44 21.65 -19.17
CA LYS A 460 -34.44 21.79 -18.09
C LYS A 460 -33.37 20.70 -18.18
N MET A 461 -33.77 19.47 -18.51
CA MET A 461 -32.87 18.34 -18.72
C MET A 461 -31.91 18.61 -19.88
N GLN A 462 -32.40 19.07 -21.04
CA GLN A 462 -31.55 19.39 -22.19
C GLN A 462 -30.58 20.52 -21.84
N ARG A 463 -31.08 21.62 -21.28
CA ARG A 463 -30.21 22.74 -20.91
C ARG A 463 -29.16 22.36 -19.87
N HIS A 464 -29.51 21.56 -18.88
CA HIS A 464 -28.54 21.04 -17.92
C HIS A 464 -27.52 20.13 -18.59
N LYS A 465 -27.96 19.22 -19.46
CA LYS A 465 -27.07 18.29 -20.18
C LYS A 465 -26.05 19.02 -21.05
N GLU A 466 -26.44 20.13 -21.66
CA GLU A 466 -25.57 20.99 -22.47
C GLU A 466 -24.54 21.76 -21.64
N LEU A 467 -24.91 22.24 -20.44
CA LEU A 467 -24.09 23.17 -19.65
C LEU A 467 -23.38 22.55 -18.44
N ARG A 468 -23.79 21.36 -17.98
CA ARG A 468 -23.35 20.80 -16.69
C ARG A 468 -21.83 20.64 -16.61
N THR A 469 -21.31 20.89 -15.41
CA THR A 469 -19.89 20.77 -15.09
C THR A 469 -19.60 19.51 -14.28
N GLN A 470 -18.41 18.92 -14.43
CA GLN A 470 -18.03 17.67 -13.75
C GLN A 470 -17.37 17.87 -12.38
N VAL A 471 -17.66 18.98 -11.70
CA VAL A 471 -16.97 19.35 -10.45
C VAL A 471 -17.50 18.54 -9.26
N ARG A 472 -16.64 17.66 -8.70
CA ARG A 472 -16.91 16.89 -7.47
C ARG A 472 -15.96 17.26 -6.32
N SER A 473 -15.57 18.52 -6.25
CA SER A 473 -14.71 19.05 -5.19
C SER A 473 -15.21 20.40 -4.70
N ARG A 474 -14.91 20.72 -3.44
CA ARG A 474 -15.20 22.03 -2.82
C ARG A 474 -13.89 22.79 -2.62
N LEU A 475 -13.93 24.11 -2.70
CA LEU A 475 -12.78 24.97 -2.46
C LEU A 475 -12.74 25.36 -0.98
N VAL A 476 -11.57 25.31 -0.35
CA VAL A 476 -11.33 25.93 0.95
C VAL A 476 -11.22 27.43 0.73
N VAL A 477 -12.13 28.21 1.31
CA VAL A 477 -12.20 29.67 1.12
C VAL A 477 -11.40 30.40 2.19
N ALA A 478 -11.47 29.92 3.43
CA ALA A 478 -10.73 30.50 4.54
C ALA A 478 -10.36 29.44 5.56
N VAL A 479 -9.26 29.65 6.27
CA VAL A 479 -8.97 28.94 7.51
C VAL A 479 -8.59 29.99 8.55
N ARG A 480 -9.37 30.10 9.63
CA ARG A 480 -9.20 31.14 10.64
C ARG A 480 -8.91 30.53 12.00
N PRO A 481 -7.91 30.99 12.74
CA PRO A 481 -7.71 30.54 14.12
C PRO A 481 -8.93 30.97 14.95
N VAL A 482 -9.40 30.06 15.81
CA VAL A 482 -10.48 30.33 16.76
C VAL A 482 -10.00 30.06 18.18
N PRO A 483 -10.65 30.62 19.22
CA PRO A 483 -10.36 30.25 20.60
C PRO A 483 -10.39 28.73 20.76
N SER A 484 -9.50 28.19 21.58
CA SER A 484 -9.49 26.77 21.86
C SER A 484 -10.87 26.31 22.36
N ILE A 485 -11.48 25.36 21.65
CA ILE A 485 -12.75 24.76 22.04
C ILE A 485 -12.56 23.28 22.34
N PRO A 486 -13.49 22.66 23.10
CA PRO A 486 -13.48 21.22 23.30
C PRO A 486 -13.58 20.46 21.97
N VAL A 487 -12.66 19.54 21.75
CA VAL A 487 -12.55 18.69 20.55
C VAL A 487 -12.45 17.22 20.94
N ARG A 488 -12.93 16.31 20.09
CA ARG A 488 -12.95 14.86 20.31
C ARG A 488 -12.75 14.14 18.99
N CYS A 489 -12.25 12.92 19.06
CA CYS A 489 -12.07 12.01 17.92
C CYS A 489 -12.87 10.74 18.12
N VAL A 490 -13.40 10.19 17.03
CA VAL A 490 -13.97 8.84 16.95
C VAL A 490 -13.27 8.00 15.90
N GLU A 491 -13.31 6.69 16.08
CA GLU A 491 -12.79 5.70 15.12
C GLU A 491 -13.97 4.92 14.53
N VAL A 492 -13.80 4.46 13.28
CA VAL A 492 -14.78 3.66 12.55
C VAL A 492 -14.19 2.38 11.94
N ASP A 493 -15.03 1.37 11.72
CA ASP A 493 -14.65 0.00 11.33
C ASP A 493 -14.46 -0.27 9.83
N ASN A 494 -14.39 0.77 8.99
CA ASN A 494 -14.18 0.62 7.55
C ASN A 494 -12.68 0.54 7.16
N ARG A 495 -12.39 -0.01 5.97
CA ARG A 495 -11.02 -0.29 5.48
C ARG A 495 -10.10 0.92 5.42
N SER A 496 -10.66 2.11 5.23
CA SER A 496 -9.90 3.36 5.12
C SER A 496 -9.80 4.10 6.45
N HIS A 497 -10.53 3.65 7.49
CA HIS A 497 -10.72 4.32 8.77
C HIS A 497 -11.15 5.80 8.64
N LEU A 498 -11.75 6.15 7.50
CA LEU A 498 -12.26 7.49 7.20
C LEU A 498 -13.75 7.52 7.51
N TYR A 499 -14.19 8.51 8.28
CA TYR A 499 -15.60 8.85 8.41
C TYR A 499 -15.83 10.26 7.89
N LEU A 500 -17.06 10.53 7.49
CA LEU A 500 -17.50 11.83 7.03
C LEU A 500 -17.77 12.73 8.24
N ALA A 501 -17.31 13.98 8.20
CA ALA A 501 -17.58 14.98 9.23
C ALA A 501 -18.05 16.31 8.63
N GLY A 502 -18.87 17.05 9.39
CA GLY A 502 -19.52 18.30 8.98
C GLY A 502 -20.74 18.07 8.08
N GLU A 503 -21.57 19.10 7.90
CA GLU A 503 -22.74 19.05 7.00
C GLU A 503 -22.35 18.73 5.55
N ALA A 504 -21.11 19.08 5.19
CA ALA A 504 -20.54 18.84 3.88
C ALA A 504 -19.84 17.47 3.74
N MET A 505 -19.67 16.69 4.83
CA MET A 505 -19.15 15.31 4.80
C MET A 505 -17.68 15.13 4.31
N VAL A 506 -16.67 15.36 5.17
CA VAL A 506 -15.21 15.39 4.83
C VAL A 506 -14.36 14.23 5.46
N PRO A 507 -13.31 13.64 4.80
CA PRO A 507 -12.44 12.50 5.29
C PRO A 507 -11.04 12.80 5.96
N THR A 508 -10.39 11.89 6.77
CA THR A 508 -9.14 12.13 7.64
C THR A 508 -8.08 10.97 7.95
N HIS A 509 -6.72 11.17 8.11
CA HIS A 509 -5.59 10.14 8.02
C HIS A 509 -4.39 10.11 9.09
N ASN A 510 -3.39 9.13 9.17
CA ASN A 510 -2.16 9.05 10.13
C ASN A 510 -0.93 8.03 9.90
N SER A 511 0.39 8.35 10.20
CA SER A 511 1.49 7.49 10.85
C SER A 511 2.95 8.11 10.99
N THR A 512 3.81 7.75 12.00
CA THR A 512 5.16 8.41 12.27
C THR A 512 6.44 7.63 12.75
N LEU A 513 6.44 6.53 13.53
CA LEU A 513 7.68 5.99 14.17
C LEU A 513 8.70 5.34 13.20
N ALA A 514 8.26 4.56 12.22
CA ALA A 514 9.20 3.80 11.38
C ALA A 514 10.12 4.70 10.52
N MET A 515 9.73 5.96 10.32
CA MET A 515 10.57 6.97 9.66
C MET A 515 11.81 7.32 10.49
N ASP A 516 11.76 7.26 11.83
CA ASP A 516 12.94 7.55 12.67
C ASP A 516 14.05 6.50 12.50
N TRP A 517 13.67 5.23 12.29
CA TRP A 517 14.66 4.16 12.04
C TRP A 517 15.27 4.26 10.65
N LEU A 518 14.48 4.64 9.63
CA LEU A 518 15.00 4.92 8.28
C LEU A 518 15.99 6.10 8.28
N ARG A 519 15.69 7.16 9.06
CA ARG A 519 16.60 8.30 9.25
C ARG A 519 17.91 7.87 9.90
N SER A 520 17.83 7.14 11.00
CA SER A 520 19.02 6.61 11.68
C SER A 520 19.87 5.79 10.71
N ALA A 521 19.27 4.78 10.07
CA ALA A 521 19.97 3.88 9.15
C ALA A 521 20.64 4.63 7.98
N SER A 522 19.87 5.38 7.19
CA SER A 522 20.37 5.95 5.93
C SER A 522 21.03 7.31 6.07
N ILE A 523 20.47 8.19 6.90
CA ILE A 523 20.98 9.58 6.99
C ILE A 523 22.14 9.64 8.00
N HIS A 524 22.01 8.99 9.17
CA HIS A 524 23.04 9.11 10.22
C HIS A 524 24.16 8.08 10.07
N HIS A 525 23.85 6.91 9.53
CA HIS A 525 24.80 5.80 9.41
C HIS A 525 25.14 5.40 7.96
N GLY A 526 24.55 6.04 6.94
CA GLY A 526 24.85 5.78 5.53
C GLY A 526 24.50 4.36 5.07
N LEU A 527 23.62 3.66 5.79
CA LEU A 527 23.19 2.31 5.47
C LEU A 527 21.99 2.34 4.54
N THR A 528 22.04 1.58 3.46
CA THR A 528 20.96 1.53 2.46
C THR A 528 19.66 1.03 3.07
N SER A 529 18.57 1.79 2.96
CA SER A 529 17.26 1.36 3.43
C SER A 529 16.15 1.62 2.41
N ALA A 530 15.06 0.88 2.52
CA ALA A 530 13.90 0.99 1.63
C ALA A 530 12.60 1.07 2.42
N MET A 531 11.70 1.98 2.02
CA MET A 531 10.34 2.10 2.55
C MET A 531 9.32 1.81 1.45
N PHE A 532 8.47 0.81 1.69
CA PHE A 532 7.29 0.53 0.89
C PHE A 532 6.06 1.10 1.62
N SER A 533 5.57 2.22 1.13
CA SER A 533 4.45 2.95 1.71
C SER A 533 3.18 2.72 0.92
N LEU A 534 2.25 2.00 1.51
CA LEU A 534 0.91 1.73 1.02
C LEU A 534 -0.08 2.80 1.48
N GLU A 535 0.31 3.61 2.48
CA GLU A 535 -0.56 4.58 3.13
C GLU A 535 -0.18 6.03 2.79
N MET A 536 1.10 6.39 2.89
CA MET A 536 1.59 7.76 2.69
C MET A 536 2.26 7.96 1.34
N SER A 537 2.12 9.14 0.75
CA SER A 537 2.83 9.49 -0.49
C SER A 537 4.33 9.72 -0.23
N LYS A 538 5.16 9.54 -1.27
CA LYS A 538 6.61 9.81 -1.19
C LYS A 538 6.93 11.23 -0.75
N THR A 539 6.12 12.21 -1.14
CA THR A 539 6.37 13.60 -0.70
C THR A 539 5.99 13.80 0.76
N GLU A 540 4.94 13.14 1.23
CA GLU A 540 4.58 13.20 2.64
C GLU A 540 5.71 12.66 3.52
N ILE A 541 6.30 11.53 3.11
CA ILE A 541 7.45 10.92 3.77
C ILE A 541 8.65 11.88 3.74
N VAL A 542 9.01 12.41 2.57
CA VAL A 542 10.14 13.35 2.44
C VAL A 542 9.96 14.59 3.31
N MET A 543 8.78 15.20 3.34
CA MET A 543 8.51 16.37 4.19
C MET A 543 8.70 16.06 5.68
N ARG A 544 8.30 14.87 6.12
CA ARG A 544 8.48 14.43 7.51
C ARG A 544 9.95 14.15 7.83
N LEU A 545 10.70 13.54 6.90
CA LEU A 545 12.14 13.35 7.02
C LEU A 545 12.87 14.69 7.17
N LEU A 546 12.56 15.65 6.29
CA LEU A 546 13.15 16.99 6.32
C LEU A 546 12.80 17.74 7.62
N SER A 547 11.53 17.72 8.03
CA SER A 547 11.05 18.30 9.29
C SER A 547 11.84 17.78 10.49
N ALA A 548 11.97 16.45 10.57
CA ALA A 548 12.67 15.82 11.68
C ALA A 548 14.19 16.11 11.67
N GLU A 549 14.83 16.24 10.50
CA GLU A 549 16.30 16.45 10.40
C GLU A 549 16.69 17.92 10.57
N ALA A 550 15.94 18.82 9.94
CA ALA A 550 16.18 20.26 10.02
C ALA A 550 15.63 20.85 11.33
N LYS A 551 14.85 20.07 12.10
CA LYS A 551 14.10 20.52 13.29
C LYS A 551 13.22 21.74 12.97
N VAL A 552 12.65 21.73 11.78
CA VAL A 552 11.65 22.71 11.33
C VAL A 552 10.30 22.07 11.51
N LYS A 553 9.31 22.81 12.02
CA LYS A 553 7.99 22.21 12.26
C LYS A 553 7.40 21.77 10.93
N LEU A 554 6.81 20.58 10.91
CA LEU A 554 6.17 20.05 9.71
C LEU A 554 5.08 20.99 9.19
N GLY A 555 4.35 21.66 10.10
CA GLY A 555 3.37 22.69 9.77
C GLY A 555 3.97 23.87 9.02
N ASP A 556 5.11 24.40 9.49
CA ASP A 556 5.82 25.53 8.88
C ASP A 556 6.35 25.15 7.48
N MET A 557 6.87 23.93 7.33
CA MET A 557 7.32 23.41 6.03
C MET A 557 6.16 23.20 5.05
N ARG A 558 5.03 22.63 5.50
CA ARG A 558 3.86 22.38 4.65
C ARG A 558 3.12 23.66 4.27
N SER A 559 3.13 24.67 5.13
CA SER A 559 2.48 25.97 4.89
C SER A 559 3.35 26.93 4.06
N GLY A 560 4.66 26.67 3.97
CA GLY A 560 5.62 27.57 3.33
C GLY A 560 5.99 28.78 4.20
N ASN A 561 5.55 28.83 5.46
CA ASN A 561 5.84 29.90 6.42
C ASN A 561 7.21 29.75 7.11
N MET A 562 8.19 29.22 6.38
CA MET A 562 9.55 29.02 6.89
C MET A 562 10.27 30.36 6.99
N SER A 563 10.82 30.64 8.18
CA SER A 563 11.72 31.79 8.36
C SER A 563 13.02 31.60 7.58
N ASP A 564 13.77 32.68 7.35
CA ASP A 564 15.10 32.60 6.72
C ASP A 564 16.05 31.67 7.49
N ASP A 565 15.88 31.56 8.82
CA ASP A 565 16.61 30.61 9.65
C ASP A 565 16.15 29.16 9.43
N ASP A 566 14.85 28.91 9.27
CA ASP A 566 14.33 27.58 8.93
C ASP A 566 14.82 27.14 7.55
N TRP A 567 14.81 28.03 6.56
CA TRP A 567 15.38 27.79 5.23
C TRP A 567 16.88 27.50 5.32
N SER A 568 17.61 28.23 6.15
CA SER A 568 19.03 28.00 6.40
C SER A 568 19.29 26.64 7.06
N ARG A 569 18.48 26.25 8.05
CA ARG A 569 18.57 24.93 8.71
C ARG A 569 18.25 23.79 7.75
N LEU A 570 17.23 23.96 6.91
CA LEU A 570 16.87 22.99 5.88
C LEU A 570 18.01 22.84 4.87
N ALA A 571 18.48 23.94 4.28
CA ALA A 571 19.55 23.95 3.29
C ALA A 571 20.83 23.28 3.81
N ARG A 572 21.18 23.50 5.09
CA ARG A 572 22.33 22.83 5.74
C ARG A 572 22.20 21.30 5.80
N ARG A 573 20.97 20.78 5.94
CA ARG A 573 20.69 19.34 6.03
C ARG A 573 20.35 18.70 4.68
N MET A 574 19.97 19.48 3.67
CA MET A 574 19.57 18.98 2.34
C MET A 574 20.67 18.13 1.69
N GLY A 575 21.94 18.50 1.85
CA GLY A 575 23.07 17.73 1.33
C GLY A 575 23.11 16.31 1.88
N GLU A 576 23.15 16.17 3.21
CA GLU A 576 23.17 14.88 3.91
C GLU A 576 21.96 14.01 3.54
N ILE A 577 20.77 14.61 3.39
CA ILE A 577 19.54 13.89 3.07
C ILE A 577 19.51 13.41 1.62
N THR A 578 20.06 14.20 0.70
CA THR A 578 20.08 13.88 -0.73
C THR A 578 21.12 12.81 -1.05
N GLU A 579 22.22 12.76 -0.29
CA GLU A 579 23.27 11.74 -0.41
C GLU A 579 22.91 10.42 0.32
N ALA A 580 21.93 10.44 1.22
CA ALA A 580 21.53 9.27 1.98
C ALA A 580 20.95 8.16 1.08
N PRO A 581 21.36 6.88 1.24
CA PRO A 581 20.88 5.76 0.44
C PRO A 581 19.49 5.27 0.89
N LEU A 582 18.49 6.15 0.87
CA LEU A 582 17.10 5.87 1.25
C LEU A 582 16.19 5.81 0.01
N PHE A 583 15.56 4.66 -0.20
CA PHE A 583 14.62 4.42 -1.30
C PHE A 583 13.18 4.40 -0.81
N ILE A 584 12.28 5.13 -1.47
CA ILE A 584 10.85 5.20 -1.11
C ILE A 584 10.01 4.77 -2.31
N ASP A 585 9.04 3.88 -2.06
CA ASP A 585 8.07 3.42 -3.05
C ASP A 585 6.65 3.58 -2.50
N ASP A 586 5.87 4.45 -3.14
CA ASP A 586 4.47 4.76 -2.79
C ASP A 586 3.46 4.24 -3.83
N SER A 587 3.87 3.22 -4.60
CA SER A 587 3.03 2.65 -5.66
C SER A 587 1.73 2.06 -5.07
N PRO A 588 0.55 2.37 -5.63
CA PRO A 588 -0.72 1.85 -5.13
C PRO A 588 -0.81 0.34 -5.35
N ASN A 589 -1.44 -0.39 -4.41
CA ASN A 589 -1.72 -1.83 -4.51
C ASN A 589 -0.50 -2.75 -4.65
N LEU A 590 0.66 -2.39 -4.09
CA LEU A 590 1.85 -3.25 -4.13
C LEU A 590 1.59 -4.64 -3.51
N THR A 591 1.89 -5.68 -4.29
CA THR A 591 1.87 -7.07 -3.86
C THR A 591 3.20 -7.45 -3.18
N MET A 592 3.19 -8.54 -2.39
CA MET A 592 4.41 -9.04 -1.75
C MET A 592 5.48 -9.46 -2.78
N MET A 593 5.05 -9.95 -3.94
CA MET A 593 5.95 -10.36 -5.02
C MET A 593 6.71 -9.16 -5.59
N GLU A 594 6.02 -8.04 -5.81
CA GLU A 594 6.63 -6.80 -6.29
C GLU A 594 7.57 -6.20 -5.24
N ILE A 595 7.16 -6.18 -3.96
CA ILE A 595 8.02 -5.74 -2.85
C ILE A 595 9.29 -6.58 -2.81
N ARG A 596 9.17 -7.91 -2.85
CA ARG A 596 10.33 -8.82 -2.88
C ARG A 596 11.23 -8.57 -4.09
N ALA A 597 10.67 -8.45 -5.29
CA ALA A 597 11.45 -8.20 -6.51
C ALA A 597 12.20 -6.86 -6.46
N LYS A 598 11.56 -5.80 -5.96
CA LYS A 598 12.19 -4.48 -5.77
C LYS A 598 13.27 -4.53 -4.68
N ALA A 599 13.00 -5.17 -3.54
CA ALA A 599 13.96 -5.31 -2.45
C ALA A 599 15.19 -6.15 -2.86
N ARG A 600 15.01 -7.28 -3.57
CA ARG A 600 16.11 -8.07 -4.14
C ARG A 600 17.00 -7.24 -5.06
N ARG A 601 16.39 -6.46 -5.97
CA ARG A 601 17.12 -5.58 -6.89
C ARG A 601 17.90 -4.49 -6.14
N LEU A 602 17.34 -3.94 -5.06
CA LEU A 602 18.04 -2.99 -4.20
C LEU A 602 19.19 -3.65 -3.43
N LYS A 603 19.00 -4.87 -2.91
CA LYS A 603 20.06 -5.65 -2.25
C LYS A 603 21.24 -5.88 -3.19
N GLN A 604 20.99 -6.30 -4.42
CA GLN A 604 22.04 -6.58 -5.41
C GLN A 604 22.81 -5.33 -5.84
N ARG A 605 22.13 -4.18 -6.00
CA ARG A 605 22.73 -2.96 -6.55
C ARG A 605 23.32 -2.02 -5.50
N HIS A 606 22.74 -2.00 -4.30
CA HIS A 606 23.02 -0.99 -3.27
C HIS A 606 23.26 -1.59 -1.88
N ASP A 607 23.40 -2.91 -1.76
CA ASP A 607 23.65 -3.61 -0.48
C ASP A 607 22.65 -3.20 0.62
N LEU A 608 21.36 -3.35 0.31
CA LEU A 608 20.24 -3.07 1.21
C LEU A 608 20.46 -3.65 2.61
N LYS A 609 20.24 -2.82 3.64
CA LYS A 609 20.43 -3.14 5.06
C LYS A 609 19.14 -3.07 5.87
N LEU A 610 18.10 -2.35 5.44
CA LEU A 610 16.84 -2.25 6.18
C LEU A 610 15.65 -2.12 5.21
N VAL A 611 14.56 -2.81 5.51
CA VAL A 611 13.27 -2.67 4.80
C VAL A 611 12.18 -2.28 5.78
N VAL A 612 11.36 -1.29 5.42
CA VAL A 612 10.16 -0.89 6.14
C VAL A 612 8.93 -1.06 5.23
N ILE A 613 7.86 -1.65 5.75
CA ILE A 613 6.57 -1.84 5.07
C ILE A 613 5.46 -1.17 5.88
N ASP A 614 4.78 -0.16 5.32
CA ASP A 614 3.79 0.68 6.00
C ASP A 614 2.46 0.78 5.20
N TYR A 615 1.31 0.24 5.63
CA TYR A 615 1.08 -0.73 6.70
C TYR A 615 0.55 -2.05 6.11
N MET A 616 0.97 -3.17 6.68
CA MET A 616 0.77 -4.51 6.10
C MET A 616 -0.70 -4.85 5.81
N GLN A 617 -1.65 -4.30 6.57
CA GLN A 617 -3.07 -4.58 6.38
C GLN A 617 -3.67 -3.98 5.09
N LEU A 618 -2.96 -3.11 4.35
CA LEU A 618 -3.39 -2.69 3.00
C LEU A 618 -2.90 -3.63 1.90
N MET A 619 -2.05 -4.60 2.22
CA MET A 619 -1.61 -5.59 1.25
C MET A 619 -2.75 -6.51 0.83
N THR A 620 -2.76 -6.87 -0.45
CA THR A 620 -3.70 -7.82 -1.04
C THR A 620 -2.91 -8.97 -1.66
N SER A 621 -3.43 -10.19 -1.52
CA SER A 621 -2.76 -11.39 -2.06
C SER A 621 -3.06 -11.60 -3.55
N GLY A 622 -3.92 -10.76 -4.15
CA GLY A 622 -4.42 -10.92 -5.52
C GLY A 622 -5.34 -12.14 -5.71
N LYS A 623 -5.50 -12.99 -4.70
CA LYS A 623 -6.29 -14.24 -4.74
C LYS A 623 -7.55 -14.14 -3.88
N LYS A 624 -8.62 -14.86 -4.27
CA LYS A 624 -9.79 -15.07 -3.40
C LYS A 624 -9.40 -16.00 -2.26
N VAL A 625 -9.27 -15.46 -1.06
CA VAL A 625 -9.06 -16.21 0.20
C VAL A 625 -10.36 -16.32 0.99
N GLU A 626 -10.55 -17.46 1.67
CA GLU A 626 -11.76 -17.74 2.46
C GLU A 626 -11.86 -16.90 3.74
N SER A 627 -10.72 -16.53 4.34
CA SER A 627 -10.65 -15.76 5.57
C SER A 627 -9.47 -14.78 5.56
N ARG A 628 -9.70 -13.58 6.09
CA ARG A 628 -8.67 -12.54 6.25
C ARG A 628 -7.51 -13.00 7.14
N GLN A 629 -7.77 -13.86 8.12
CA GLN A 629 -6.74 -14.43 8.99
C GLN A 629 -5.74 -15.28 8.20
N GLN A 630 -6.20 -16.00 7.17
CA GLN A 630 -5.36 -16.81 6.32
C GLN A 630 -4.49 -15.92 5.42
N GLU A 631 -5.06 -14.83 4.90
CA GLU A 631 -4.33 -13.82 4.12
C GLU A 631 -3.21 -13.18 4.93
N VAL A 632 -3.52 -12.73 6.15
CA VAL A 632 -2.51 -12.12 7.05
C VAL A 632 -1.44 -13.12 7.45
N SER A 633 -1.79 -14.40 7.60
CA SER A 633 -0.82 -15.47 7.88
C SER A 633 0.12 -15.73 6.69
N GLU A 634 -0.39 -15.66 5.46
CA GLU A 634 0.43 -15.77 4.26
C GLU A 634 1.38 -14.57 4.13
N PHE A 635 0.90 -13.34 4.40
CA PHE A 635 1.77 -12.16 4.43
C PHE A 635 2.84 -12.24 5.50
N SER A 636 2.47 -12.63 6.73
CA SER A 636 3.38 -12.84 7.85
C SER A 636 4.55 -13.75 7.45
N ARG A 637 4.23 -14.94 6.94
CA ARG A 637 5.22 -15.91 6.49
C ARG A 637 6.08 -15.35 5.36
N SER A 638 5.47 -14.65 4.40
CA SER A 638 6.20 -14.09 3.25
C SER A 638 7.18 -13.00 3.66
N ILE A 639 6.81 -12.15 4.63
CA ILE A 639 7.70 -11.13 5.22
C ILE A 639 8.87 -11.81 5.94
N LYS A 640 8.60 -12.84 6.74
CA LYS A 640 9.67 -13.58 7.42
C LYS A 640 10.64 -14.25 6.45
N LEU A 641 10.11 -14.84 5.38
CA LEU A 641 10.92 -15.42 4.31
C LEU A 641 11.75 -14.34 3.59
N LEU A 642 11.16 -13.19 3.28
CA LEU A 642 11.87 -12.05 2.69
C LEU A 642 13.04 -11.60 3.56
N ALA A 643 12.83 -11.47 4.88
CA ALA A 643 13.88 -11.06 5.82
C ALA A 643 15.06 -12.04 5.80
N LYS A 644 14.77 -13.35 5.87
CA LYS A 644 15.79 -14.41 5.84
C LYS A 644 16.51 -14.49 4.50
N GLU A 645 15.77 -14.42 3.41
CA GLU A 645 16.27 -14.53 2.04
C GLU A 645 17.23 -13.39 1.69
N LEU A 646 16.92 -12.17 2.10
CA LEU A 646 17.76 -11.00 1.83
C LEU A 646 18.85 -10.78 2.88
N GLU A 647 18.80 -11.52 3.99
CA GLU A 647 19.60 -11.27 5.19
C GLU A 647 19.55 -9.79 5.59
N VAL A 648 18.33 -9.26 5.75
CA VAL A 648 18.09 -7.88 6.22
C VAL A 648 16.98 -7.86 7.27
N PRO A 649 17.03 -6.96 8.27
CA PRO A 649 15.88 -6.65 9.09
C PRO A 649 14.73 -6.11 8.23
N VAL A 650 13.55 -6.70 8.37
CA VAL A 650 12.30 -6.23 7.76
C VAL A 650 11.36 -5.78 8.86
N VAL A 651 11.05 -4.49 8.87
CA VAL A 651 10.16 -3.83 9.81
C VAL A 651 8.80 -3.69 9.15
N ALA A 652 7.78 -4.25 9.77
CA ALA A 652 6.44 -4.20 9.23
C ALA A 652 5.49 -3.52 10.22
N ILE A 653 4.85 -2.45 9.76
CA ILE A 653 3.93 -1.67 10.58
C ILE A 653 2.59 -2.37 10.60
N SER A 654 2.09 -2.60 11.81
CA SER A 654 0.81 -3.23 12.08
C SER A 654 -0.04 -2.35 12.97
N GLN A 655 -1.36 -2.40 12.82
CA GLN A 655 -2.27 -1.81 13.80
C GLN A 655 -2.57 -2.81 14.91
N LEU A 656 -2.86 -2.31 16.12
CA LEU A 656 -3.30 -3.12 17.26
C LEU A 656 -4.82 -3.26 17.30
N ASN A 657 -5.30 -4.40 17.80
CA ASN A 657 -6.72 -4.58 18.11
C ASN A 657 -7.09 -3.88 19.43
N ARG A 658 -8.40 -3.72 19.66
CA ARG A 658 -8.98 -2.95 20.77
C ARG A 658 -8.98 -3.65 22.13
N GLY A 659 -8.34 -4.82 22.24
CA GLY A 659 -8.17 -5.58 23.48
C GLY A 659 -7.57 -4.82 24.68
N PRO A 660 -6.56 -3.94 24.50
CA PRO A 660 -5.98 -3.17 25.60
C PRO A 660 -6.97 -2.18 26.22
N GLU A 661 -7.96 -1.68 25.48
CA GLU A 661 -8.88 -0.61 25.92
C GLU A 661 -9.89 -1.08 26.96
N GLN A 662 -10.21 -2.37 26.96
CA GLN A 662 -11.13 -2.98 27.91
C GLN A 662 -10.45 -3.41 29.21
N ARG A 663 -9.11 -3.35 29.25
CA ARG A 663 -8.32 -3.68 30.44
C ARG A 663 -8.17 -2.47 31.33
N THR A 664 -8.07 -2.71 32.63
CA THR A 664 -7.69 -1.69 33.62
C THR A 664 -6.31 -1.10 33.29
N ASP A 665 -5.39 -1.94 32.81
CA ASP A 665 -4.12 -1.51 32.25
C ASP A 665 -4.24 -1.36 30.72
N LYS A 666 -4.38 -0.12 30.27
CA LYS A 666 -4.55 0.28 28.86
C LYS A 666 -3.25 0.21 28.04
N ARG A 667 -2.16 -0.30 28.63
CA ARG A 667 -0.91 -0.59 27.92
C ARG A 667 -1.15 -1.73 26.91
N PRO A 668 -0.66 -1.60 25.67
CA PRO A 668 -0.74 -2.66 24.68
C PRO A 668 0.16 -3.83 25.06
N GLN A 669 -0.28 -5.04 24.71
CA GLN A 669 0.39 -6.30 24.91
C GLN A 669 0.45 -7.05 23.57
N VAL A 670 1.35 -8.03 23.46
CA VAL A 670 1.54 -8.79 22.20
C VAL A 670 0.25 -9.52 21.80
N SER A 671 -0.53 -9.97 22.79
CA SER A 671 -1.84 -10.58 22.59
C SER A 671 -2.85 -9.67 21.87
N ASP A 672 -2.60 -8.36 21.82
CA ASP A 672 -3.49 -7.39 21.18
C ASP A 672 -3.30 -7.33 19.65
N LEU A 673 -2.34 -8.09 19.09
CA LEU A 673 -2.26 -8.37 17.65
C LEU A 673 -3.32 -9.38 17.16
N ARG A 674 -4.30 -9.76 17.99
CA ARG A 674 -5.34 -10.77 17.75
C ARG A 674 -6.35 -10.50 16.62
N GLU A 675 -5.86 -10.52 15.39
CA GLU A 675 -6.42 -11.18 14.18
C GLU A 675 -5.27 -11.83 13.38
N SER A 676 -4.08 -11.92 14.01
CA SER A 676 -2.79 -12.16 13.38
C SER A 676 -1.87 -12.99 14.29
N GLY A 677 -2.39 -14.09 14.85
CA GLY A 677 -1.57 -14.98 15.71
C GLY A 677 -0.31 -15.50 14.99
N SER A 678 -0.35 -15.59 13.66
CA SER A 678 0.80 -15.84 12.79
C SER A 678 1.84 -14.73 12.83
N LEU A 679 1.45 -13.45 12.82
CA LEU A 679 2.38 -12.31 12.94
C LEU A 679 3.13 -12.37 14.28
N GLU A 680 2.42 -12.67 15.36
CA GLU A 680 3.07 -12.86 16.66
C GLU A 680 4.06 -14.02 16.60
N GLN A 681 3.70 -15.16 16.01
CA GLN A 681 4.56 -16.35 15.96
C GLN A 681 5.80 -16.12 15.09
N ASP A 682 5.64 -15.56 13.90
CA ASP A 682 6.71 -15.42 12.90
C ASP A 682 7.71 -14.30 13.24
N ALA A 683 7.25 -13.24 13.90
CA ALA A 683 8.10 -12.12 14.29
C ALA A 683 9.22 -12.54 15.26
N ASP A 684 10.42 -12.02 15.06
CA ASP A 684 11.52 -12.18 16.02
C ASP A 684 11.45 -11.13 17.13
N MET A 685 10.92 -9.95 16.80
CA MET A 685 10.69 -8.87 17.74
C MET A 685 9.34 -8.20 17.49
N VAL A 686 8.62 -7.91 18.58
CA VAL A 686 7.36 -7.16 18.55
C VAL A 686 7.52 -5.93 19.44
N ILE A 687 7.38 -4.77 18.83
CA ILE A 687 7.44 -3.47 19.48
C ILE A 687 6.05 -2.85 19.46
N LEU A 688 5.58 -2.43 20.63
CA LEU A 688 4.28 -1.84 20.84
C LEU A 688 4.47 -0.39 21.29
N LEU A 689 3.82 0.53 20.59
CA LEU A 689 3.82 1.93 20.97
C LEU A 689 2.67 2.23 21.91
N HIS A 690 3.02 2.81 23.05
CA HIS A 690 2.05 3.31 24.00
C HIS A 690 2.29 4.78 24.29
N ARG A 691 1.21 5.54 24.39
CA ARG A 691 1.25 6.96 24.65
C ARG A 691 0.23 7.27 25.73
N PRO A 692 0.66 7.41 27.00
CA PRO A 692 -0.25 7.67 28.10
C PRO A 692 -1.09 8.94 27.85
N ASP A 693 -0.44 9.99 27.33
CA ASP A 693 -1.05 11.28 26.96
C ASP A 693 -2.10 11.21 25.84
N SER A 694 -2.09 10.14 25.04
CA SER A 694 -3.12 9.88 24.03
C SER A 694 -4.38 9.26 24.60
N ILE A 695 -4.31 8.77 25.84
CA ILE A 695 -5.40 8.09 26.55
C ILE A 695 -5.97 9.00 27.63
N GLU A 696 -5.10 9.54 28.48
CA GLU A 696 -5.44 10.37 29.62
C GLU A 696 -4.72 11.71 29.47
N ARG A 697 -5.52 12.77 29.39
CA ARG A 697 -5.05 14.09 28.96
C ARG A 697 -4.19 14.82 29.99
N ASP A 698 -4.47 14.59 31.26
CA ASP A 698 -3.71 15.15 32.39
C ASP A 698 -2.67 14.15 32.92
N ASP A 699 -2.32 13.14 32.10
CA ASP A 699 -1.27 12.21 32.47
C ASP A 699 0.02 13.00 32.71
N PRO A 700 0.68 12.83 33.87
CA PRO A 700 1.89 13.57 34.22
C PRO A 700 3.04 13.34 33.23
N ARG A 701 2.94 12.34 32.35
CA ARG A 701 3.90 11.96 31.32
C ARG A 701 3.55 12.55 29.94
N ALA A 702 2.84 13.68 29.89
CA ALA A 702 2.55 14.39 28.64
C ALA A 702 3.85 14.71 27.86
N GLY A 703 3.89 14.33 26.57
CA GLY A 703 5.11 14.42 25.76
C GLY A 703 6.02 13.19 25.80
N GLU A 704 5.69 12.17 26.61
CA GLU A 704 6.38 10.88 26.63
C GLU A 704 5.61 9.80 25.86
N ALA A 705 6.35 8.86 25.30
CA ALA A 705 5.84 7.64 24.70
C ALA A 705 6.67 6.46 25.21
N ASP A 706 6.02 5.32 25.34
CA ASP A 706 6.64 4.06 25.70
C ASP A 706 6.81 3.20 24.44
N ILE A 707 8.06 2.84 24.13
CA ILE A 707 8.43 1.80 23.18
C ILE A 707 8.52 0.49 23.99
N ILE A 708 7.46 -0.31 23.92
CA ILE A 708 7.35 -1.57 24.66
C ILE A 708 7.84 -2.70 23.76
N VAL A 709 9.01 -3.25 24.05
CA VAL A 709 9.49 -4.48 23.41
C VAL A 709 8.74 -5.65 24.04
N GLY A 710 7.56 -5.96 23.50
CA GLY A 710 6.65 -6.99 24.01
C GLY A 710 7.12 -8.41 23.72
N LYS A 711 7.89 -8.61 22.66
CA LYS A 711 8.53 -9.89 22.30
C LYS A 711 9.94 -9.61 21.77
N HIS A 712 10.91 -10.42 22.19
CA HIS A 712 12.26 -10.43 21.64
C HIS A 712 12.81 -11.86 21.72
N ARG A 713 13.05 -12.52 20.58
CA ARG A 713 13.53 -13.92 20.55
C ARG A 713 14.98 -14.06 21.00
N ASN A 714 15.80 -13.03 20.79
CA ASN A 714 17.25 -13.07 20.98
C ASN A 714 17.74 -12.28 22.20
N GLY A 715 16.84 -11.79 23.05
CA GLY A 715 17.20 -10.96 24.18
C GLY A 715 16.02 -10.60 25.09
N PRO A 716 16.24 -9.74 26.09
CA PRO A 716 15.21 -9.37 27.04
C PRO A 716 14.14 -8.47 26.42
N THR A 717 12.94 -8.52 27.01
CA THR A 717 11.87 -7.54 26.81
C THR A 717 12.09 -6.36 27.76
N ALA A 718 11.70 -5.16 27.35
CA ALA A 718 11.75 -3.96 28.18
C ALA A 718 10.73 -2.94 27.70
N THR A 719 10.41 -1.96 28.55
CA THR A 719 9.79 -0.72 28.11
C THR A 719 10.82 0.38 28.14
N ILE A 720 10.98 1.08 27.03
CA ILE A 720 11.86 2.23 26.89
C ILE A 720 10.99 3.47 26.75
N THR A 721 11.18 4.44 27.62
CA THR A 721 10.47 5.71 27.57
C THR A 721 11.25 6.68 26.70
N VAL A 722 10.58 7.29 25.74
CA VAL A 722 11.12 8.28 24.80
C VAL A 722 10.25 9.54 24.86
N ALA A 723 10.80 10.69 24.48
CA ALA A 723 9.99 11.88 24.24
C ALA A 723 9.45 11.86 22.81
N HIS A 724 8.19 12.24 22.62
CA HIS A 724 7.62 12.43 21.29
C HIS A 724 7.56 13.92 20.93
N GLN A 725 8.07 14.26 19.75
CA GLN A 725 8.04 15.59 19.18
C GLN A 725 7.29 15.53 17.85
N LEU A 726 6.02 15.12 17.89
CA LEU A 726 5.23 14.88 16.67
C LEU A 726 5.10 16.11 15.75
N HIS A 727 5.19 17.32 16.32
CA HIS A 727 5.22 18.56 15.53
C HIS A 727 6.46 18.66 14.63
N LEU A 728 7.51 17.91 14.94
CA LEU A 728 8.69 17.69 14.11
C LEU A 728 8.68 16.33 13.40
N SER A 729 7.63 15.52 13.56
CA SER A 729 7.52 14.13 13.07
C SER A 729 8.62 13.18 13.55
N LYS A 730 9.00 13.26 14.83
CA LYS A 730 10.01 12.37 15.40
C LYS A 730 9.77 12.01 16.86
N PHE A 731 10.39 10.93 17.28
CA PHE A 731 10.66 10.58 18.67
C PHE A 731 12.15 10.83 18.99
N VAL A 732 12.47 11.08 20.25
CA VAL A 732 13.86 11.30 20.72
C VAL A 732 14.07 10.63 22.06
N ASP A 733 15.31 10.22 22.34
CA ASP A 733 15.69 9.75 23.67
C ASP A 733 15.37 10.78 24.75
N MET A 734 15.02 10.28 25.94
CA MET A 734 14.89 11.12 27.13
C MET A 734 16.25 11.73 27.47
N ALA A 735 16.26 13.01 27.89
CA ALA A 735 17.48 13.65 28.35
C ALA A 735 18.01 12.89 29.58
N ARG A 736 19.21 12.31 29.46
CA ARG A 736 19.92 11.72 30.60
C ARG A 736 20.34 12.88 31.52
N GLY A 737 19.80 12.90 32.74
CA GLY A 737 20.23 13.80 33.81
C GLY A 737 21.64 13.50 34.29
#